data_AF-A0A7W7RPM0-F1
#
_entry.id   AF-A0A7W7RPM0-F1
#
_cell.length_a   1.000
_cell.length_b   1.000
_cell.length_c   1.000
_cell.angle_alpha   90.00
_cell.angle_beta   90.00
_cell.angle_gamma   90.00
#
_symmetry.space_group_name_H-M   'P 1'
#
loop_
_entity.id
_entity.type
_entity.pdbx_description
1 polymer ?
#
loop_
_entity_poly.entity_id
_entity_poly.type
_entity_poly.pdbx_seq_one_letter_code
_entity_poly.pdbx_strand_id
1 'polypeptide(L)'
;MGKALHGSLVALRAGSVAAAVCAAVTWAVLALLTGGTEGLVGGFLSGSANGVTTTAAAATGGPVDWWAPALHSGGRIWPVQFLLQGSPLALLVLGPLLGGLAAGWLTAGARSPGTYRRGTRLLAAAAVYAAIVTLAATVTAALAPGTLATVSTPPAVAFGLGLAWCAGAGLLGQVARAVRLPRQVKALAGFAVLLLIAQLTVPGSAVAAPRPGSGSGKPAEPMTMAAAGAPEEPPADYYRPGVSAALAAVGARTDRLKPTGDMSVNLARDPWLGVPTQVSVDSPVGKDVKSWLRANAGLFAVKDPVAQLRALPARLKDRLGGRHDWFQQEIGGVPVYGARVGVHRDVKGRTVQALTNGLIPDLAVPATVPTLAPEAATAAAARVLPGAELVEPPALYVLPDDPHPGKSVPATLTWRVWLATADGRSTAYFVDALSTGRIVKFEPTRLEIRERHVWDLKNNPETDDDPARNEGQGPASVADVNDIYDHSGMFYDYMLSTFGLDSFDGQGAAMNAGARYSSKVNGPPERNAFFMPNEEQTAFGEGMGTLTVVAHEWQHGVTYRSASLFPLFQGGALHESFSDVFAAMVEQRVTGSTAWKAGVGTPLGIIRDLANPHAVSDPWGPHPAHYSEYRLGCIDSGWVHANSLIPSHAWYILATRIGMRKTAEIAYRDLTVYLGPSSRFTDTRVGAIQAAYDLYGKTSPEGQEVWRAFGAVGIDGTYESPRQRCMCFADESLTGVGLEAMDPDGSSTDATVAALLRTRELFENAESGAAMHYAQLYARTNSRAMDLLVADDGLRGKTAHLMQSMEPAFHTVGTPAGDRVIITQNLIDEINGLVDAYIQADADTPGGGTMGAILRDDRSAVDGQALVGMTANQVLAHLDSIFN
;
A
#
# COMPACT_ATOMS: atom_id res chain seq x y z
N MET A 1 -28.58 -49.74 21.40
CA MET A 1 -28.19 -48.37 20.97
C MET A 1 -29.35 -47.36 20.94
N GLY A 2 -30.55 -47.68 20.42
CA GLY A 2 -31.64 -46.69 20.20
C GLY A 2 -31.99 -45.73 21.34
N LYS A 3 -32.13 -46.20 22.61
CA LYS A 3 -32.48 -45.33 23.75
C LYS A 3 -31.38 -44.34 24.15
N ALA A 4 -30.11 -44.62 23.85
CA ALA A 4 -29.00 -43.70 24.11
C ALA A 4 -28.98 -42.56 23.07
N LEU A 5 -29.07 -42.90 21.78
CA LEU A 5 -29.19 -41.89 20.71
C LEU A 5 -30.43 -41.00 20.91
N HIS A 6 -31.57 -41.56 21.32
CA HIS A 6 -32.78 -40.76 21.52
C HIS A 6 -32.63 -39.76 22.68
N GLY A 7 -31.91 -40.12 23.74
CA GLY A 7 -31.56 -39.20 24.82
C GLY A 7 -30.65 -38.06 24.36
N SER A 8 -29.58 -38.39 23.62
CA SER A 8 -28.65 -37.39 23.07
C SER A 8 -29.31 -36.48 22.03
N LEU A 9 -30.19 -37.01 21.17
CA LEU A 9 -30.96 -36.23 20.19
C LEU A 9 -31.97 -35.28 20.84
N VAL A 10 -32.60 -35.68 21.95
CA VAL A 10 -33.50 -34.80 22.71
C VAL A 10 -32.70 -33.73 23.46
N ALA A 11 -31.52 -34.05 24.00
CA ALA A 11 -30.62 -33.07 24.60
C ALA A 11 -30.07 -32.07 23.55
N LEU A 12 -29.63 -32.55 22.38
CA LEU A 12 -29.22 -31.68 21.28
C LEU A 12 -30.37 -30.76 20.84
N ARG A 13 -31.59 -31.30 20.64
CA ARG A 13 -32.75 -30.49 20.24
C ARG A 13 -33.17 -29.47 21.31
N ALA A 14 -33.05 -29.80 22.59
CA ALA A 14 -33.30 -28.83 23.66
C ALA A 14 -32.21 -27.74 23.70
N GLY A 15 -30.94 -28.11 23.54
CA GLY A 15 -29.81 -27.19 23.48
C GLY A 15 -29.85 -26.27 22.26
N SER A 16 -30.19 -26.78 21.07
CA SER A 16 -30.28 -25.97 19.85
C SER A 16 -31.52 -25.07 19.80
N VAL A 17 -32.67 -25.49 20.37
CA VAL A 17 -33.81 -24.59 20.58
C VAL A 17 -33.48 -23.51 21.61
N ALA A 18 -32.79 -23.85 22.71
CA ALA A 18 -32.34 -22.84 23.66
C ALA A 18 -31.34 -21.86 23.04
N ALA A 19 -30.36 -22.35 22.27
CA ALA A 19 -29.40 -21.50 21.55
C ALA A 19 -30.08 -20.59 20.52
N ALA A 20 -31.06 -21.09 19.77
CA ALA A 20 -31.83 -20.30 18.81
C ALA A 20 -32.67 -19.21 19.49
N VAL A 21 -33.30 -19.51 20.63
CA VAL A 21 -34.05 -18.50 21.42
C VAL A 21 -33.10 -17.49 22.07
N CYS A 22 -31.96 -17.92 22.62
CA CYS A 22 -30.93 -17.02 23.13
C CYS A 22 -30.40 -16.09 22.04
N ALA A 23 -30.09 -16.63 20.85
CA ALA A 23 -29.64 -15.85 19.71
C ALA A 23 -30.70 -14.80 19.31
N ALA A 24 -31.95 -15.22 19.10
CA ALA A 24 -33.04 -14.32 18.70
C ALA A 24 -33.33 -13.19 19.72
N VAL A 25 -33.30 -13.50 21.02
CA VAL A 25 -33.50 -12.49 22.08
C VAL A 25 -32.29 -11.55 22.20
N THR A 26 -31.07 -12.06 22.05
CA THR A 26 -29.85 -11.23 22.00
C THR A 26 -29.88 -10.30 20.79
N TRP A 27 -30.34 -10.79 19.65
CA TRP A 27 -30.56 -10.01 18.42
C TRP A 27 -31.55 -8.86 18.63
N ALA A 28 -32.71 -9.14 19.24
CA ALA A 28 -33.73 -8.13 19.51
C ALA A 28 -33.23 -7.05 20.50
N VAL A 29 -32.46 -7.45 21.52
CA VAL A 29 -31.86 -6.51 22.49
C VAL A 29 -30.77 -5.66 21.84
N LEU A 30 -29.92 -6.24 20.98
CA LEU A 30 -28.92 -5.48 20.23
C LEU A 30 -29.57 -4.47 19.29
N ALA A 31 -30.59 -4.88 18.52
CA ALA A 31 -31.32 -3.98 17.63
C ALA A 31 -32.00 -2.82 18.39
N LEU A 32 -32.52 -3.05 19.60
CA LEU A 32 -33.04 -1.99 20.48
C LEU A 32 -31.95 -1.06 21.01
N LEU A 33 -30.80 -1.59 21.43
CA LEU A 33 -29.69 -0.80 21.98
C LEU A 33 -28.95 0.04 20.92
N THR A 34 -29.02 -0.32 19.64
CA THR A 34 -28.39 0.42 18.53
C THR A 34 -29.36 1.36 17.78
N GLY A 35 -30.48 1.73 18.40
CA GLY A 35 -31.41 2.74 17.85
C GLY A 35 -32.59 2.18 17.05
N GLY A 36 -32.91 0.89 17.19
CA GLY A 36 -33.97 0.24 16.40
C GLY A 36 -33.53 -0.08 14.98
N THR A 37 -34.47 -0.52 14.13
CA THR A 37 -34.20 -0.91 12.74
C THR A 37 -33.74 0.24 11.82
N GLU A 38 -33.82 1.49 12.28
CA GLU A 38 -33.37 2.68 11.53
C GLU A 38 -31.97 3.15 11.93
N GLY A 39 -31.42 2.63 13.03
CA GLY A 39 -30.00 2.81 13.35
C GLY A 39 -29.11 2.02 12.39
N LEU A 40 -27.92 2.55 12.06
CA LEU A 40 -26.99 2.03 11.05
C LEU A 40 -26.69 0.52 11.22
N VAL A 41 -26.58 0.06 12.47
CA VAL A 41 -26.41 -1.38 12.81
C VAL A 41 -27.74 -2.14 12.86
N GLY A 42 -28.83 -1.52 13.30
CA GLY A 42 -30.15 -2.17 13.35
C GLY A 42 -30.77 -2.44 11.98
N GLY A 43 -30.48 -1.59 10.98
CA GLY A 43 -30.81 -1.84 9.58
C GLY A 43 -30.07 -3.07 9.01
N PHE A 44 -28.81 -3.27 9.42
CA PHE A 44 -28.00 -4.46 9.12
C PHE A 44 -28.63 -5.74 9.71
N LEU A 45 -29.22 -5.62 10.90
CA LEU A 45 -29.89 -6.68 11.65
C LEU A 45 -31.42 -6.74 11.38
N SER A 46 -31.91 -6.19 10.27
CA SER A 46 -33.35 -6.18 9.94
C SER A 46 -33.86 -7.46 9.27
N GLY A 47 -32.99 -8.43 8.99
CA GLY A 47 -33.38 -9.75 8.45
C GLY A 47 -33.64 -9.78 6.93
N SER A 48 -33.18 -8.78 6.17
CA SER A 48 -33.14 -8.88 4.71
C SER A 48 -32.25 -10.03 4.24
N ALA A 49 -32.47 -10.55 3.03
CA ALA A 49 -31.65 -11.63 2.48
C ALA A 49 -30.14 -11.27 2.44
N ASN A 50 -29.84 -9.99 2.19
CA ASN A 50 -28.48 -9.46 2.24
C ASN A 50 -27.94 -9.48 3.68
N GLY A 51 -28.73 -9.08 4.68
CA GLY A 51 -28.33 -9.18 6.09
C GLY A 51 -27.96 -10.61 6.51
N VAL A 52 -28.70 -11.61 5.99
CA VAL A 52 -28.40 -13.03 6.26
C VAL A 52 -27.13 -13.52 5.55
N THR A 53 -26.91 -13.16 4.28
CA THR A 53 -25.67 -13.53 3.57
C THR A 53 -24.45 -12.80 4.11
N THR A 54 -24.58 -11.53 4.50
CA THR A 54 -23.50 -10.78 5.12
C THR A 54 -23.19 -11.29 6.54
N THR A 55 -24.20 -11.77 7.27
CA THR A 55 -23.97 -12.49 8.55
C THR A 55 -23.21 -13.80 8.33
N ALA A 56 -23.47 -14.53 7.23
CA ALA A 56 -22.71 -15.72 6.88
C ALA A 56 -21.25 -15.40 6.47
N ALA A 57 -21.03 -14.35 5.67
CA ALA A 57 -19.69 -13.89 5.28
C ALA A 57 -18.87 -13.38 6.50
N ALA A 58 -19.52 -12.69 7.44
CA ALA A 58 -18.90 -12.26 8.68
C ALA A 58 -18.53 -13.44 9.60
N ALA A 59 -19.31 -14.53 9.58
CA ALA A 59 -18.99 -15.75 10.31
C ALA A 59 -17.81 -16.55 9.71
N THR A 60 -17.45 -16.30 8.45
CA THR A 60 -16.28 -16.90 7.78
C THR A 60 -15.06 -15.97 7.72
N GLY A 61 -15.11 -14.80 8.38
CA GLY A 61 -13.98 -13.87 8.49
C GLY A 61 -13.68 -13.02 7.25
N GLY A 62 -14.57 -13.02 6.24
CA GLY A 62 -14.41 -12.18 5.06
C GLY A 62 -14.62 -10.68 5.35
N PRO A 63 -14.02 -9.78 4.55
CA PRO A 63 -14.32 -8.36 4.63
C PRO A 63 -15.78 -8.10 4.25
N VAL A 64 -16.39 -7.13 4.92
CA VAL A 64 -17.75 -6.67 4.70
C VAL A 64 -17.71 -5.20 4.34
N ASP A 65 -17.93 -4.91 3.06
CA ASP A 65 -18.14 -3.55 2.59
C ASP A 65 -19.53 -3.07 2.98
N TRP A 66 -19.61 -1.84 3.49
CA TRP A 66 -20.87 -1.17 3.81
C TRP A 66 -20.89 0.24 3.22
N TRP A 67 -22.09 0.70 2.92
CA TRP A 67 -22.39 2.03 2.42
C TRP A 67 -23.69 2.49 3.08
N ALA A 68 -23.70 3.69 3.66
CA ALA A 68 -24.88 4.32 4.24
C ALA A 68 -25.31 5.50 3.36
N PRO A 69 -26.30 5.33 2.45
CA PRO A 69 -26.69 6.37 1.51
C PRO A 69 -27.14 7.68 2.20
N ALA A 70 -27.81 7.57 3.35
CA ALA A 70 -28.26 8.72 4.14
C ALA A 70 -27.11 9.55 4.76
N LEU A 71 -25.87 9.05 4.75
CA LEU A 71 -24.68 9.69 5.30
C LEU A 71 -23.55 9.84 4.27
N HIS A 72 -23.78 9.47 3.01
CA HIS A 72 -22.80 9.49 1.90
C HIS A 72 -21.41 8.92 2.27
N SER A 73 -21.40 7.94 3.16
CA SER A 73 -20.19 7.33 3.71
C SER A 73 -20.27 5.81 3.63
N GLY A 74 -19.12 5.18 3.44
CA GLY A 74 -18.96 3.74 3.50
C GLY A 74 -17.52 3.35 3.74
N GLY A 75 -17.29 2.05 3.87
CA GLY A 75 -15.97 1.49 4.08
C GLY A 75 -15.99 -0.02 4.22
N ARG A 76 -14.79 -0.59 4.35
CA ARG A 76 -14.58 -2.03 4.50
C ARG A 76 -14.36 -2.38 5.97
N ILE A 77 -15.26 -3.16 6.56
CA ILE A 77 -15.12 -3.69 7.91
C ILE A 77 -14.62 -5.13 7.85
N TRP A 78 -13.60 -5.46 8.65
CA TRP A 78 -13.16 -6.84 8.87
C TRP A 78 -13.71 -7.34 10.21
N PRO A 79 -14.71 -8.24 10.25
CA PRO A 79 -15.36 -8.65 11.50
C PRO A 79 -14.40 -9.29 12.53
N VAL A 80 -13.31 -9.89 12.06
CA VAL A 80 -12.22 -10.42 12.91
C VAL A 80 -11.46 -9.31 13.65
N GLN A 81 -11.29 -8.11 13.08
CA GLN A 81 -10.65 -7.00 13.77
C GLN A 81 -11.49 -6.50 14.96
N PHE A 82 -12.83 -6.53 14.86
CA PHE A 82 -13.73 -6.25 15.99
C PHE A 82 -13.64 -7.28 17.12
N LEU A 83 -13.32 -8.54 16.81
CA LEU A 83 -13.07 -9.59 17.81
C LEU A 83 -11.71 -9.43 18.51
N LEU A 84 -10.68 -9.00 17.78
CA LEU A 84 -9.32 -8.86 18.30
C LEU A 84 -9.06 -7.55 19.07
N GLN A 85 -9.89 -6.52 18.88
CA GLN A 85 -9.76 -5.21 19.56
C GLN A 85 -10.53 -5.10 20.90
N GLY A 86 -11.05 -6.21 21.46
CA GLY A 86 -11.63 -6.23 22.81
C GLY A 86 -12.97 -5.48 22.97
N SER A 87 -13.73 -5.31 21.88
CA SER A 87 -14.98 -4.52 21.89
C SER A 87 -16.07 -5.12 22.81
N PRO A 88 -16.78 -4.31 23.62
CA PRO A 88 -17.91 -4.77 24.46
C PRO A 88 -19.01 -5.50 23.69
N LEU A 89 -19.20 -5.16 22.41
CA LEU A 89 -20.18 -5.81 21.51
C LEU A 89 -19.88 -7.29 21.29
N ALA A 90 -18.61 -7.71 21.23
CA ALA A 90 -18.23 -9.11 21.06
C ALA A 90 -18.70 -9.99 22.23
N LEU A 91 -18.66 -9.45 23.45
CA LEU A 91 -19.03 -10.18 24.67
C LEU A 91 -20.55 -10.26 24.86
N LEU A 92 -21.29 -9.25 24.41
CA LEU A 92 -22.76 -9.30 24.31
C LEU A 92 -23.26 -10.36 23.32
N VAL A 93 -22.51 -10.61 22.23
CA VAL A 93 -22.85 -11.64 21.22
C VAL A 93 -22.41 -13.04 21.67
N LEU A 94 -21.20 -13.19 22.20
CA LEU A 94 -20.63 -14.51 22.55
C LEU A 94 -21.11 -15.04 23.91
N GLY A 95 -21.39 -14.16 24.87
CA GLY A 95 -21.83 -14.53 26.22
C GLY A 95 -23.06 -15.46 26.24
N PRO A 96 -24.18 -15.10 25.58
CA PRO A 96 -25.40 -15.93 25.54
C PRO A 96 -25.20 -17.29 24.87
N LEU A 97 -24.33 -17.37 23.84
CA LEU A 97 -23.98 -18.62 23.17
C LEU A 97 -23.17 -19.55 24.09
N LEU A 98 -22.13 -19.02 24.74
CA LEU A 98 -21.31 -19.77 25.69
C LEU A 98 -22.11 -20.18 26.93
N GLY A 99 -22.96 -19.29 27.46
CA GLY A 99 -23.89 -19.59 28.56
C GLY A 99 -24.93 -20.66 28.19
N GLY A 100 -25.48 -20.62 26.97
CA GLY A 100 -26.39 -21.63 26.44
C GLY A 100 -25.72 -23.00 26.28
N LEU A 101 -24.50 -23.04 25.76
CA LEU A 101 -23.70 -24.27 25.64
C LEU A 101 -23.33 -24.84 27.02
N ALA A 102 -22.88 -24.00 27.96
CA ALA A 102 -22.57 -24.42 29.32
C ALA A 102 -23.81 -24.95 30.07
N ALA A 103 -24.96 -24.28 29.97
CA ALA A 103 -26.22 -24.74 30.55
C ALA A 103 -26.72 -26.05 29.90
N GLY A 104 -26.57 -26.20 28.58
CA GLY A 104 -26.84 -27.44 27.86
C GLY A 104 -25.95 -28.60 28.35
N TRP A 105 -24.67 -28.36 28.52
CA TRP A 105 -23.70 -29.36 29.00
C TRP A 105 -23.98 -29.77 30.47
N LEU A 106 -24.17 -28.79 31.36
CA LEU A 106 -24.50 -29.02 32.78
C LEU A 106 -25.85 -29.72 32.99
N THR A 107 -26.79 -29.59 32.05
CA THR A 107 -28.08 -30.31 32.10
C THR A 107 -28.03 -31.68 31.42
N ALA A 108 -27.16 -31.90 30.43
CA ALA A 108 -26.96 -33.18 29.77
C ALA A 108 -26.23 -34.22 30.64
N GLY A 109 -25.27 -33.80 31.47
CA GLY A 109 -24.49 -34.71 32.32
C GLY A 109 -25.25 -35.35 33.49
N ALA A 110 -26.43 -34.85 33.84
CA ALA A 110 -27.11 -35.19 35.10
C ALA A 110 -28.02 -36.44 35.02
N ARG A 111 -27.43 -37.64 34.87
CA ARG A 111 -28.11 -38.92 35.17
C ARG A 111 -27.94 -39.34 36.64
N SER A 112 -28.40 -38.54 37.58
CA SER A 112 -28.64 -39.00 38.96
C SER A 112 -29.93 -38.41 39.55
N PRO A 113 -30.80 -39.25 40.18
CA PRO A 113 -31.99 -38.78 40.87
C PRO A 113 -31.62 -38.23 42.26
N GLY A 114 -30.94 -37.08 42.28
CA GLY A 114 -30.47 -36.42 43.50
C GLY A 114 -31.08 -35.02 43.68
N THR A 115 -31.81 -34.87 44.78
CA THR A 115 -32.64 -33.79 45.37
C THR A 115 -32.15 -32.33 45.34
N TYR A 116 -31.28 -31.90 44.44
CA TYR A 116 -31.03 -30.47 44.19
C TYR A 116 -32.05 -29.92 43.17
N ARG A 117 -33.01 -29.13 43.66
CA ARG A 117 -34.06 -28.49 42.84
C ARG A 117 -33.43 -27.75 41.65
N ARG A 118 -33.82 -28.09 40.42
CA ARG A 118 -33.25 -27.51 39.17
C ARG A 118 -33.23 -25.97 39.13
N GLY A 119 -34.10 -25.30 39.89
CA GLY A 119 -34.08 -23.84 40.06
C GLY A 119 -32.77 -23.28 40.64
N THR A 120 -32.14 -23.94 41.63
CA THR A 120 -30.85 -23.47 42.17
C THR A 120 -29.70 -23.65 41.19
N ARG A 121 -29.78 -24.62 40.28
CA ARG A 121 -28.78 -24.81 39.21
C ARG A 121 -28.93 -23.79 38.07
N LEU A 122 -30.16 -23.39 37.74
CA LEU A 122 -30.43 -22.27 36.83
C LEU A 122 -29.99 -20.93 37.44
N LEU A 123 -30.26 -20.69 38.72
CA LEU A 123 -29.77 -19.52 39.45
C LEU A 123 -28.23 -19.49 39.52
N ALA A 124 -27.57 -20.64 39.74
CA ALA A 124 -26.11 -20.71 39.72
C ALA A 124 -25.54 -20.40 38.33
N ALA A 125 -26.13 -20.93 37.25
CA ALA A 125 -25.71 -20.61 35.88
C ALA A 125 -25.92 -19.12 35.54
N ALA A 126 -27.04 -18.53 35.97
CA ALA A 126 -27.32 -17.10 35.81
C ALA A 126 -26.35 -16.22 36.63
N ALA A 127 -25.98 -16.64 37.85
CA ALA A 127 -25.00 -15.94 38.68
C ALA A 127 -23.59 -16.00 38.08
N VAL A 128 -23.16 -17.15 37.53
CA VAL A 128 -21.89 -17.28 36.80
C VAL A 128 -21.89 -16.41 35.55
N TYR A 129 -23.00 -16.39 34.79
CA TYR A 129 -23.14 -15.52 33.63
C TYR A 129 -23.06 -14.02 34.00
N ALA A 130 -23.79 -13.60 35.03
CA ALA A 130 -23.73 -12.23 35.54
C ALA A 130 -22.31 -11.86 36.01
N ALA A 131 -21.62 -12.75 36.73
CA ALA A 131 -20.24 -12.52 37.17
C ALA A 131 -19.26 -12.36 36.00
N ILE A 132 -19.38 -13.17 34.94
CA ILE A 132 -18.54 -13.05 33.73
C ILE A 132 -18.80 -11.73 33.02
N VAL A 133 -20.08 -11.33 32.84
CA VAL A 133 -20.44 -10.05 32.20
C VAL A 133 -19.98 -8.85 33.03
N THR A 134 -20.11 -8.90 34.36
CA THR A 134 -19.63 -7.82 35.25
C THR A 134 -18.10 -7.72 35.23
N LEU A 135 -17.39 -8.86 35.32
CA LEU A 135 -15.92 -8.89 35.29
C LEU A 135 -15.40 -8.35 33.96
N ALA A 136 -15.99 -8.77 32.84
CA ALA A 136 -15.72 -8.22 31.51
C ALA A 136 -15.88 -6.69 31.48
N ALA A 137 -17.04 -6.17 31.89
CA ALA A 137 -17.31 -4.73 31.88
C ALA A 137 -16.29 -3.93 32.73
N THR A 138 -15.87 -4.44 33.88
CA THR A 138 -14.83 -3.80 34.70
C THR A 138 -13.43 -3.87 34.09
N VAL A 139 -13.09 -4.94 33.37
CA VAL A 139 -11.79 -5.08 32.70
C VAL A 139 -11.71 -4.18 31.47
N THR A 140 -12.78 -4.06 30.67
CA THR A 140 -12.80 -3.19 29.49
C THR A 140 -12.75 -1.70 29.87
N ALA A 141 -13.41 -1.29 30.95
CA ALA A 141 -13.35 0.09 31.46
C ALA A 141 -11.96 0.51 31.97
N ALA A 142 -11.08 -0.45 32.29
CA ALA A 142 -9.75 -0.19 32.83
C ALA A 142 -8.62 -0.21 31.78
N LEU A 143 -8.87 -0.69 30.56
CA LEU A 143 -7.82 -1.02 29.59
C LEU A 143 -7.86 -0.25 28.25
N ALA A 144 -8.86 0.61 28.00
CA ALA A 144 -9.00 1.27 26.70
C ALA A 144 -9.57 2.70 26.75
N PRO A 145 -8.73 3.73 26.85
CA PRO A 145 -9.07 5.07 26.36
C PRO A 145 -8.92 5.09 24.83
N GLY A 146 -10.04 5.14 24.09
CA GLY A 146 -10.01 5.35 22.62
C GLY A 146 -10.82 4.39 21.74
N THR A 147 -11.81 3.65 22.25
CA THR A 147 -12.67 2.79 21.42
C THR A 147 -13.75 3.58 20.67
N LEU A 148 -13.94 3.27 19.38
CA LEU A 148 -14.84 3.94 18.43
C LEU A 148 -16.35 3.90 18.76
N ALA A 149 -16.77 3.19 19.81
CA ALA A 149 -18.13 3.26 20.34
C ALA A 149 -18.17 2.88 21.83
N THR A 150 -18.68 3.77 22.68
CA THR A 150 -18.94 3.50 24.10
C THR A 150 -20.42 3.22 24.33
N VAL A 151 -20.76 1.98 24.68
CA VAL A 151 -22.14 1.61 25.06
C VAL A 151 -22.35 1.90 26.55
N SER A 152 -22.80 3.12 26.86
CA SER A 152 -22.99 3.62 28.22
C SER A 152 -24.28 3.12 28.90
N THR A 153 -24.54 1.80 28.85
CA THR A 153 -25.70 1.22 29.56
C THR A 153 -25.45 1.26 31.08
N PRO A 154 -26.32 1.89 31.89
CA PRO A 154 -26.14 1.89 33.35
C PRO A 154 -26.21 0.45 33.89
N PRO A 155 -25.31 0.03 34.81
CA PRO A 155 -25.27 -1.35 35.31
C PRO A 155 -26.61 -1.87 35.88
N ALA A 156 -27.41 -0.98 36.47
CA ALA A 156 -28.75 -1.29 36.96
C ALA A 156 -29.73 -1.72 35.85
N VAL A 157 -29.62 -1.16 34.64
CA VAL A 157 -30.47 -1.51 33.49
C VAL A 157 -30.08 -2.89 32.95
N ALA A 158 -28.78 -3.16 32.82
CA ALA A 158 -28.28 -4.48 32.43
C ALA A 158 -28.70 -5.57 33.45
N PHE A 159 -28.63 -5.27 34.74
CA PHE A 159 -29.08 -6.17 35.82
C PHE A 159 -30.60 -6.40 35.78
N GLY A 160 -31.40 -5.35 35.55
CA GLY A 160 -32.85 -5.44 35.40
C GLY A 160 -33.29 -6.31 34.22
N LEU A 161 -32.62 -6.17 33.06
CA LEU A 161 -32.86 -7.00 31.89
C LEU A 161 -32.51 -8.48 32.14
N GLY A 162 -31.41 -8.76 32.85
CA GLY A 162 -31.04 -10.12 33.27
C GLY A 162 -32.08 -10.77 34.20
N LEU A 163 -32.67 -10.01 35.12
CA LEU A 163 -33.76 -10.49 35.98
C LEU A 163 -35.06 -10.74 35.20
N ALA A 164 -35.44 -9.84 34.29
CA ALA A 164 -36.61 -10.03 33.42
C ALA A 164 -36.48 -11.30 32.55
N TRP A 165 -35.27 -11.56 32.04
CA TRP A 165 -34.95 -12.77 31.28
C TRP A 165 -35.14 -14.05 32.11
N CYS A 166 -34.64 -14.07 33.34
CA CYS A 166 -34.82 -15.19 34.28
C CYS A 166 -36.29 -15.42 34.64
N ALA A 167 -37.07 -14.34 34.85
CA ALA A 167 -38.49 -14.42 35.15
C ALA A 167 -39.30 -14.96 33.97
N GLY A 168 -39.06 -14.46 32.75
CA GLY A 168 -39.73 -14.92 31.53
C GLY A 168 -39.46 -16.38 31.21
N ALA A 169 -38.21 -16.83 31.30
CA ALA A 169 -37.85 -18.23 31.13
C ALA A 169 -38.50 -19.14 32.20
N GLY A 170 -38.61 -18.65 33.45
CA GLY A 170 -39.32 -19.32 34.53
C GLY A 170 -40.82 -19.50 34.25
N LEU A 171 -41.49 -18.43 33.78
CA LEU A 171 -42.92 -18.44 33.46
C LEU A 171 -43.25 -19.37 32.28
N LEU A 172 -42.48 -19.29 31.18
CA LEU A 172 -42.62 -20.19 30.03
C LEU A 172 -42.45 -21.66 30.43
N GLY A 173 -41.50 -21.95 31.32
CA GLY A 173 -41.29 -23.29 31.88
C GLY A 173 -42.44 -23.83 32.73
N GLN A 174 -43.26 -22.96 33.33
CA GLN A 174 -44.47 -23.35 34.07
C GLN A 174 -45.70 -23.47 33.15
N VAL A 175 -45.94 -22.50 32.26
CA VAL A 175 -47.06 -22.52 31.30
C VAL A 175 -46.98 -23.75 30.39
N ALA A 176 -45.79 -24.09 29.89
CA ALA A 176 -45.58 -25.28 29.06
C ALA A 176 -45.83 -26.62 29.78
N ARG A 177 -45.90 -26.63 31.12
CA ARG A 177 -46.24 -27.81 31.95
C ARG A 177 -47.70 -27.85 32.36
N ALA A 178 -48.33 -26.71 32.61
CA ALA A 178 -49.73 -26.65 33.04
C ALA A 178 -50.71 -27.11 31.94
N VAL A 179 -50.38 -26.88 30.66
CA VAL A 179 -51.32 -27.09 29.56
C VAL A 179 -50.95 -28.30 28.67
N ARG A 180 -51.75 -29.37 28.76
CA ARG A 180 -51.66 -30.57 27.90
C ARG A 180 -52.28 -30.34 26.51
N LEU A 181 -51.71 -29.43 25.71
CA LEU A 181 -52.14 -29.22 24.33
C LEU A 181 -51.48 -30.20 23.32
N PRO A 182 -52.18 -30.58 22.22
CA PRO A 182 -51.62 -31.39 21.13
C PRO A 182 -50.39 -30.75 20.48
N ARG A 183 -49.53 -31.59 19.86
CA ARG A 183 -48.25 -31.14 19.25
C ARG A 183 -48.39 -30.01 18.24
N GLN A 184 -49.44 -30.01 17.42
CA GLN A 184 -49.70 -28.98 16.41
C GLN A 184 -50.11 -27.64 17.06
N VAL A 185 -50.92 -27.67 18.12
CA VAL A 185 -51.31 -26.46 18.87
C VAL A 185 -50.14 -25.89 19.67
N LYS A 186 -49.18 -26.72 20.11
CA LYS A 186 -47.95 -26.23 20.77
C LYS A 186 -47.03 -25.45 19.83
N ALA A 187 -47.00 -25.78 18.53
CA ALA A 187 -46.32 -24.98 17.53
C ALA A 187 -47.07 -23.66 17.27
N LEU A 188 -48.39 -23.72 17.03
CA LEU A 188 -49.21 -22.52 16.80
C LEU A 188 -49.23 -21.57 18.00
N ALA A 189 -49.32 -22.05 19.24
CA ALA A 189 -49.34 -21.21 20.43
C ALA A 189 -47.98 -20.53 20.69
N GLY A 190 -46.86 -21.21 20.41
CA GLY A 190 -45.53 -20.58 20.43
C GLY A 190 -45.41 -19.48 19.38
N PHE A 191 -45.92 -19.73 18.17
CA PHE A 191 -45.94 -18.75 17.08
C PHE A 191 -46.89 -17.57 17.35
N ALA A 192 -48.06 -17.83 17.97
CA ALA A 192 -49.03 -16.81 18.33
C ALA A 192 -48.57 -15.90 19.46
N VAL A 193 -47.81 -16.42 20.45
CA VAL A 193 -47.19 -15.59 21.50
C VAL A 193 -46.04 -14.75 20.93
N LEU A 194 -45.26 -15.29 19.98
CA LEU A 194 -44.26 -14.51 19.24
C LEU A 194 -44.91 -13.40 18.39
N LEU A 195 -46.04 -13.68 17.73
CA LEU A 195 -46.84 -12.68 17.00
C LEU A 195 -47.46 -11.63 17.93
N LEU A 196 -47.97 -12.00 19.12
CA LEU A 196 -48.50 -11.02 20.08
C LEU A 196 -47.42 -10.06 20.60
N ILE A 197 -46.20 -10.55 20.80
CA ILE A 197 -45.05 -9.72 21.20
C ILE A 197 -44.63 -8.81 20.04
N ALA A 198 -44.63 -9.31 18.79
CA ALA A 198 -44.30 -8.52 17.60
C ALA A 198 -45.38 -7.47 17.22
N GLN A 199 -46.65 -7.68 17.58
CA GLN A 199 -47.75 -6.77 17.28
C GLN A 199 -47.98 -5.68 18.34
N LEU A 200 -47.32 -5.76 19.51
CA LEU A 200 -47.38 -4.70 20.53
C LEU A 200 -46.34 -3.57 20.30
N THR A 201 -45.58 -3.60 19.20
CA THR A 201 -44.41 -2.73 18.98
C THR A 201 -44.33 -2.06 17.60
N VAL A 202 -45.45 -1.84 16.88
CA VAL A 202 -45.49 -1.03 15.63
C VAL A 202 -46.80 -0.23 15.59
N PRO A 203 -46.75 1.12 15.58
CA PRO A 203 -46.72 1.93 14.34
C PRO A 203 -45.67 3.06 14.41
N GLY A 204 -45.06 3.59 13.34
CA GLY A 204 -45.07 3.38 11.87
C GLY A 204 -44.08 4.43 11.28
N SER A 205 -43.69 4.51 10.00
CA SER A 205 -44.14 3.85 8.76
C SER A 205 -43.04 3.96 7.69
N ALA A 206 -42.89 2.97 6.81
CA ALA A 206 -42.01 3.05 5.63
C ALA A 206 -42.69 2.46 4.39
N VAL A 207 -42.30 2.92 3.18
CA VAL A 207 -42.92 2.52 1.90
C VAL A 207 -41.85 2.03 0.89
N ALA A 208 -41.94 0.73 0.57
CA ALA A 208 -41.72 -0.01 -0.70
C ALA A 208 -40.74 0.53 -1.80
N ALA A 209 -39.71 -0.22 -2.30
CA ALA A 209 -39.66 -1.51 -3.06
C ALA A 209 -40.01 -1.38 -4.59
N PRO A 210 -39.62 -2.28 -5.55
CA PRO A 210 -39.08 -3.67 -5.47
C PRO A 210 -37.97 -4.10 -6.53
N ARG A 211 -37.79 -5.45 -6.75
CA ARG A 211 -36.78 -6.26 -7.52
C ARG A 211 -37.26 -6.65 -8.99
N PRO A 212 -36.83 -7.72 -9.77
CA PRO A 212 -35.80 -8.83 -9.68
C PRO A 212 -35.00 -9.24 -10.98
N GLY A 213 -33.93 -10.09 -10.96
CA GLY A 213 -33.88 -11.57 -11.22
C GLY A 213 -32.96 -11.97 -12.43
N SER A 214 -32.56 -13.23 -12.81
CA SER A 214 -32.34 -14.54 -12.10
C SER A 214 -31.93 -15.76 -13.03
N GLY A 215 -30.78 -16.47 -12.80
CA GLY A 215 -30.44 -17.85 -13.32
C GLY A 215 -29.31 -17.98 -14.40
N SER A 216 -28.63 -19.11 -14.70
CA SER A 216 -28.38 -20.43 -14.02
C SER A 216 -27.36 -21.33 -14.80
N GLY A 217 -26.41 -22.04 -14.15
CA GLY A 217 -25.66 -23.17 -14.77
C GLY A 217 -24.29 -23.57 -14.15
N LYS A 218 -24.03 -24.88 -13.97
CA LYS A 218 -22.71 -25.51 -13.65
C LYS A 218 -22.67 -26.95 -14.20
N PRO A 219 -21.53 -27.42 -14.76
CA PRO A 219 -20.64 -28.38 -14.08
C PRO A 219 -19.13 -28.07 -14.34
N ALA A 220 -18.10 -28.70 -13.75
CA ALA A 220 -17.90 -29.55 -12.56
C ALA A 220 -16.39 -29.51 -12.16
N GLU A 221 -15.96 -30.21 -11.10
CA GLU A 221 -14.59 -30.19 -10.56
C GLU A 221 -13.80 -31.50 -10.77
N PRO A 222 -12.45 -31.45 -10.87
CA PRO A 222 -11.55 -32.55 -10.51
C PRO A 222 -11.02 -32.41 -9.07
N MET A 223 -10.88 -33.55 -8.37
CA MET A 223 -10.51 -33.64 -6.95
C MET A 223 -9.04 -33.26 -6.68
N THR A 224 -8.79 -32.55 -5.57
CA THR A 224 -7.46 -32.46 -4.93
C THR A 224 -7.38 -33.36 -3.69
N MET A 225 -6.22 -33.99 -3.47
CA MET A 225 -6.00 -34.84 -2.29
C MET A 225 -5.72 -34.01 -1.04
N ALA A 226 -6.22 -34.48 0.11
CA ALA A 226 -5.94 -33.85 1.40
C ALA A 226 -4.47 -34.04 1.83
N ALA A 227 -3.78 -32.92 2.09
CA ALA A 227 -2.55 -32.92 2.88
C ALA A 227 -2.89 -33.02 4.38
N ALA A 228 -2.04 -33.69 5.16
CA ALA A 228 -2.29 -33.99 6.57
C ALA A 228 -1.67 -32.94 7.50
N GLY A 229 -2.42 -32.56 8.53
CA GLY A 229 -1.94 -31.72 9.65
C GLY A 229 -2.12 -30.22 9.42
N ALA A 230 -2.66 -29.52 10.41
CA ALA A 230 -2.52 -28.07 10.49
C ALA A 230 -1.05 -27.74 10.87
N PRO A 231 -0.48 -26.63 10.37
CA PRO A 231 0.87 -26.22 10.77
C PRO A 231 0.94 -25.99 12.29
N GLU A 232 2.02 -26.49 12.90
CA GLU A 232 2.41 -26.15 14.27
C GLU A 232 2.72 -24.63 14.31
N GLU A 233 2.38 -23.89 15.37
CA GLU A 233 2.81 -22.48 15.52
C GLU A 233 4.05 -22.42 16.43
N PRO A 234 5.04 -21.55 16.14
CA PRO A 234 6.25 -21.47 16.95
C PRO A 234 5.94 -20.75 18.28
N PRO A 235 6.46 -21.21 19.43
CA PRO A 235 6.20 -20.55 20.71
C PRO A 235 6.76 -19.12 20.73
N ALA A 236 5.91 -18.16 21.10
CA ALA A 236 6.18 -16.73 20.99
C ALA A 236 7.44 -16.21 21.69
N ASP A 237 8.08 -16.99 22.57
CA ASP A 237 9.33 -16.62 23.27
C ASP A 237 10.35 -17.76 23.41
N TYR A 238 10.38 -18.68 22.43
CA TYR A 238 11.36 -19.77 22.46
C TYR A 238 12.81 -19.27 22.24
N TYR A 239 13.69 -19.63 23.17
CA TYR A 239 15.14 -19.54 23.04
C TYR A 239 15.79 -20.87 23.44
N ARG A 240 16.86 -21.27 22.74
CA ARG A 240 17.67 -22.42 23.16
C ARG A 240 18.40 -22.13 24.49
N PRO A 241 18.69 -23.16 25.31
CA PRO A 241 19.39 -22.99 26.58
C PRO A 241 20.69 -22.17 26.43
N GLY A 242 20.83 -21.13 27.27
CA GLY A 242 21.98 -20.23 27.28
C GLY A 242 21.88 -19.00 26.36
N VAL A 243 20.98 -18.99 25.37
CA VAL A 243 20.86 -17.86 24.43
C VAL A 243 20.40 -16.58 25.14
N SER A 244 19.36 -16.64 25.98
CA SER A 244 18.86 -15.47 26.72
C SER A 244 19.93 -14.87 27.65
N ALA A 245 20.76 -15.71 28.27
CA ALA A 245 21.87 -15.27 29.10
C ALA A 245 23.00 -14.62 28.28
N ALA A 246 23.28 -15.14 27.08
CA ALA A 246 24.24 -14.54 26.15
C ALA A 246 23.75 -13.18 25.63
N LEU A 247 22.47 -13.04 25.28
CA LEU A 247 21.86 -11.76 24.87
C LEU A 247 21.92 -10.73 26.00
N ALA A 248 21.59 -11.10 27.25
CA ALA A 248 21.75 -10.22 28.40
C ALA A 248 23.21 -9.79 28.62
N ALA A 249 24.16 -10.73 28.50
CA ALA A 249 25.59 -10.46 28.63
C ALA A 249 26.17 -9.60 27.49
N VAL A 250 25.49 -9.50 26.34
CA VAL A 250 25.78 -8.58 25.24
C VAL A 250 25.13 -7.21 25.51
N GLY A 251 23.85 -7.17 25.88
CA GLY A 251 23.11 -5.94 26.19
C GLY A 251 23.78 -5.06 27.23
N ALA A 252 24.27 -5.67 28.32
CA ALA A 252 25.02 -4.98 29.37
C ALA A 252 26.34 -4.33 28.89
N ARG A 253 26.80 -4.61 27.66
CA ARG A 253 27.96 -3.96 27.01
C ARG A 253 27.52 -2.82 26.08
N THR A 254 26.39 -2.99 25.38
CA THR A 254 25.79 -2.00 24.46
C THR A 254 25.05 -0.85 25.16
N ASP A 255 24.70 -0.96 26.44
CA ASP A 255 24.01 0.09 27.21
C ASP A 255 24.76 1.45 27.28
N ARG A 256 26.01 1.53 26.83
CA ARG A 256 26.76 2.79 26.67
C ARG A 256 26.33 3.65 25.48
N LEU A 257 25.42 3.18 24.63
CA LEU A 257 24.99 3.85 23.39
C LEU A 257 23.57 4.45 23.45
N LYS A 258 22.94 4.55 24.62
CA LYS A 258 21.55 5.04 24.77
C LYS A 258 21.44 6.56 25.01
N PRO A 259 20.90 7.34 24.05
CA PRO A 259 20.13 8.54 24.36
C PRO A 259 18.67 8.13 24.65
N THR A 260 18.26 8.28 25.92
CA THR A 260 16.85 8.37 26.39
C THR A 260 15.77 7.54 25.68
N GLY A 261 15.35 6.42 26.27
CA GLY A 261 14.14 5.70 25.85
C GLY A 261 14.33 4.18 25.83
N ASP A 262 13.25 3.45 26.06
CA ASP A 262 13.28 2.01 26.24
C ASP A 262 13.38 1.26 24.91
N MET A 263 14.62 0.99 24.46
CA MET A 263 14.91 -0.02 23.46
C MET A 263 15.98 -0.99 23.96
N SER A 264 15.63 -2.27 23.95
CA SER A 264 16.54 -3.39 24.07
C SER A 264 17.46 -3.46 22.84
N VAL A 265 18.51 -4.28 22.92
CA VAL A 265 19.46 -4.53 21.82
C VAL A 265 18.70 -4.79 20.50
N ASN A 266 19.02 -4.03 19.44
CA ASN A 266 18.49 -4.29 18.09
C ASN A 266 18.80 -5.74 17.70
N LEU A 267 17.74 -6.54 17.55
CA LEU A 267 17.79 -7.99 17.51
C LEU A 267 16.74 -8.54 16.55
N ALA A 268 17.18 -9.35 15.59
CA ALA A 268 16.32 -10.27 14.86
C ALA A 268 16.54 -11.69 15.41
N ARG A 269 15.49 -12.52 15.44
CA ARG A 269 15.55 -13.93 15.89
C ARG A 269 14.80 -14.84 14.94
N ASP A 270 15.24 -16.09 14.87
CA ASP A 270 14.46 -17.19 14.30
C ASP A 270 13.76 -17.91 15.47
N PRO A 271 12.41 -17.88 15.55
CA PRO A 271 11.66 -18.48 16.66
C PRO A 271 11.62 -20.02 16.60
N TRP A 272 11.97 -20.63 15.47
CA TRP A 272 12.05 -22.08 15.28
C TRP A 272 13.41 -22.64 15.71
N LEU A 273 14.49 -21.95 15.32
CA LEU A 273 15.83 -22.29 15.77
C LEU A 273 16.09 -21.87 17.22
N GLY A 274 15.39 -20.85 17.74
CA GLY A 274 15.57 -20.36 19.10
C GLY A 274 16.89 -19.63 19.32
N VAL A 275 17.44 -19.03 18.26
CA VAL A 275 18.70 -18.26 18.25
C VAL A 275 18.48 -16.88 17.60
N PRO A 276 19.27 -15.87 17.95
CA PRO A 276 19.30 -14.61 17.21
C PRO A 276 19.81 -14.83 15.77
N THR A 277 19.15 -14.21 14.79
CA THR A 277 19.61 -14.15 13.39
C THR A 277 20.42 -12.89 13.10
N GLN A 278 20.18 -11.81 13.83
CA GLN A 278 21.00 -10.60 13.77
C GLN A 278 21.07 -9.92 15.14
N VAL A 279 22.24 -9.44 15.54
CA VAL A 279 22.46 -8.74 16.82
C VAL A 279 23.33 -7.51 16.60
N SER A 280 22.85 -6.32 16.96
CA SER A 280 23.73 -5.15 17.12
C SER A 280 24.57 -5.30 18.39
N VAL A 281 25.88 -5.08 18.29
CA VAL A 281 26.82 -5.26 19.41
C VAL A 281 27.79 -4.09 19.46
N ASP A 282 28.33 -3.78 20.64
CA ASP A 282 29.47 -2.89 20.81
C ASP A 282 30.49 -3.64 21.66
N SER A 283 31.41 -4.30 20.98
CA SER A 283 32.28 -5.29 21.61
C SER A 283 33.68 -5.27 20.99
N PRO A 284 34.74 -5.03 21.78
CA PRO A 284 36.11 -5.16 21.29
C PRO A 284 36.36 -6.56 20.72
N VAL A 285 37.00 -6.63 19.55
CA VAL A 285 37.35 -7.90 18.88
C VAL A 285 38.30 -8.76 19.72
N GLY A 286 39.09 -8.12 20.59
CA GLY A 286 40.12 -8.80 21.39
C GLY A 286 41.27 -9.26 20.51
N LYS A 287 41.67 -10.54 20.66
CA LYS A 287 42.81 -11.12 19.93
C LYS A 287 42.54 -11.28 18.43
N ASP A 288 41.40 -11.87 18.10
CA ASP A 288 40.94 -12.14 16.73
C ASP A 288 39.45 -12.49 16.71
N VAL A 289 38.83 -12.46 15.53
CA VAL A 289 37.39 -12.74 15.36
C VAL A 289 37.00 -14.15 15.81
N LYS A 290 37.88 -15.15 15.67
CA LYS A 290 37.61 -16.52 16.14
C LYS A 290 37.54 -16.59 17.67
N SER A 291 38.42 -15.87 18.34
CA SER A 291 38.41 -15.73 19.80
C SER A 291 37.15 -15.00 20.28
N TRP A 292 36.71 -13.97 19.54
CA TRP A 292 35.44 -13.27 19.80
C TRP A 292 34.22 -14.19 19.63
N LEU A 293 34.15 -14.99 18.56
CA LEU A 293 33.07 -15.95 18.32
C LEU A 293 32.97 -16.98 19.47
N ARG A 294 34.10 -17.49 19.96
CA ARG A 294 34.12 -18.39 21.14
C ARG A 294 33.66 -17.71 22.42
N ALA A 295 34.09 -16.47 22.67
CA ALA A 295 33.68 -15.71 23.84
C ALA A 295 32.16 -15.40 23.87
N ASN A 296 31.49 -15.44 22.71
CA ASN A 296 30.05 -15.22 22.56
C ASN A 296 29.32 -16.47 22.04
N ALA A 297 29.87 -17.67 22.27
CA ALA A 297 29.33 -18.95 21.77
C ALA A 297 27.85 -19.20 22.12
N GLY A 298 27.38 -18.67 23.26
CA GLY A 298 25.99 -18.77 23.69
C GLY A 298 24.98 -18.09 22.75
N LEU A 299 25.39 -17.13 21.90
CA LEU A 299 24.52 -16.56 20.86
C LEU A 299 24.18 -17.56 19.75
N PHE A 300 25.00 -18.60 19.60
CA PHE A 300 24.88 -19.62 18.55
C PHE A 300 24.25 -20.94 19.07
N ALA A 301 23.92 -21.01 20.36
CA ALA A 301 23.48 -22.23 21.05
C ALA A 301 24.41 -23.47 20.89
N VAL A 302 25.71 -23.26 20.59
CA VAL A 302 26.71 -24.34 20.45
C VAL A 302 27.93 -24.10 21.36
N LYS A 303 28.67 -25.17 21.68
CA LYS A 303 29.82 -25.10 22.62
C LYS A 303 31.06 -24.40 22.05
N ASP A 304 31.42 -24.67 20.79
CA ASP A 304 32.44 -23.93 20.05
C ASP A 304 31.93 -23.70 18.62
N PRO A 305 31.42 -22.50 18.27
CA PRO A 305 30.97 -22.21 16.91
C PRO A 305 32.14 -22.29 15.92
N VAL A 306 33.37 -21.99 16.34
CA VAL A 306 34.56 -22.00 15.45
C VAL A 306 34.92 -23.42 15.01
N ALA A 307 34.53 -24.45 15.78
CA ALA A 307 34.73 -25.85 15.39
C ALA A 307 33.88 -26.27 14.17
N GLN A 308 32.82 -25.52 13.85
CA GLN A 308 31.93 -25.76 12.70
C GLN A 308 31.97 -24.62 11.68
N LEU A 309 32.90 -23.66 11.78
CA LEU A 309 32.94 -22.46 10.92
C LEU A 309 34.26 -22.35 10.15
N ARG A 310 34.20 -22.55 8.83
CA ARG A 310 35.31 -22.21 7.92
C ARG A 310 35.21 -20.75 7.51
N ALA A 311 36.31 -20.00 7.64
CA ALA A 311 36.39 -18.63 7.16
C ALA A 311 36.33 -18.60 5.62
N LEU A 312 35.51 -17.70 5.07
CA LEU A 312 35.43 -17.48 3.62
C LEU A 312 36.55 -16.52 3.17
N PRO A 313 37.06 -16.64 1.91
CA PRO A 313 38.09 -15.75 1.40
C PRO A 313 37.63 -14.28 1.29
N ALA A 314 38.60 -13.38 1.45
CA ALA A 314 38.51 -11.92 1.31
C ALA A 314 37.59 -11.19 2.33
N ARG A 315 38.23 -10.31 3.10
CA ARG A 315 37.57 -9.32 3.96
C ARG A 315 36.83 -8.31 3.08
N LEU A 316 35.51 -8.42 3.00
CA LEU A 316 34.70 -7.37 2.42
C LEU A 316 34.92 -6.09 3.23
N LYS A 317 35.38 -5.04 2.54
CA LYS A 317 35.22 -3.68 3.02
C LYS A 317 34.01 -3.09 2.35
N ASP A 318 33.10 -2.51 3.14
CA ASP A 318 32.06 -1.65 2.58
C ASP A 318 32.68 -0.34 2.02
N ARG A 319 31.86 0.44 1.30
CA ARG A 319 32.25 1.74 0.73
C ARG A 319 32.64 2.78 1.80
N LEU A 320 32.29 2.56 3.07
CA LEU A 320 32.64 3.42 4.22
C LEU A 320 33.93 2.94 4.93
N GLY A 321 34.52 1.83 4.50
CA GLY A 321 35.74 1.25 5.05
C GLY A 321 35.54 0.31 6.25
N GLY A 322 34.29 0.03 6.64
CA GLY A 322 33.94 -1.02 7.62
C GLY A 322 34.39 -2.39 7.12
N ARG A 323 34.46 -3.40 8.01
CA ARG A 323 35.08 -4.69 7.71
C ARG A 323 34.17 -5.84 8.09
N HIS A 324 33.93 -6.76 7.16
CA HIS A 324 33.08 -7.93 7.41
C HIS A 324 33.87 -9.22 7.24
N ASP A 325 33.90 -10.04 8.27
CA ASP A 325 34.53 -11.36 8.27
C ASP A 325 33.42 -12.42 8.22
N TRP A 326 33.30 -13.09 7.07
CA TRP A 326 32.27 -14.10 6.83
C TRP A 326 32.79 -15.53 7.01
N PHE A 327 31.93 -16.39 7.51
CA PHE A 327 32.18 -17.80 7.79
C PHE A 327 31.04 -18.66 7.24
N GLN A 328 31.39 -19.82 6.70
CA GLN A 328 30.46 -20.85 6.25
C GLN A 328 30.37 -21.93 7.34
N GLN A 329 29.16 -22.37 7.71
CA GLN A 329 29.01 -23.53 8.58
C GLN A 329 29.32 -24.80 7.80
N GLU A 330 30.10 -25.71 8.40
CA GLU A 330 30.50 -26.99 7.83
C GLU A 330 30.42 -28.11 8.88
N ILE A 331 29.95 -29.29 8.47
CA ILE A 331 29.89 -30.50 9.29
C ILE A 331 30.72 -31.58 8.57
N GLY A 332 31.75 -32.10 9.23
CA GLY A 332 32.67 -33.08 8.63
C GLY A 332 33.40 -32.59 7.37
N GLY A 333 33.55 -31.28 7.19
CA GLY A 333 34.13 -30.65 5.99
C GLY A 333 33.13 -30.41 4.84
N VAL A 334 31.85 -30.76 5.02
CA VAL A 334 30.79 -30.50 4.03
C VAL A 334 30.04 -29.22 4.43
N PRO A 335 29.82 -28.25 3.51
CA PRO A 335 29.09 -27.03 3.80
C PRO A 335 27.61 -27.30 4.12
N VAL A 336 27.10 -26.64 5.16
CA VAL A 336 25.67 -26.60 5.48
C VAL A 336 24.99 -25.57 4.57
N TYR A 337 23.95 -25.98 3.86
CA TYR A 337 23.22 -25.11 2.95
C TYR A 337 22.49 -23.98 3.70
N GLY A 338 22.53 -22.76 3.16
CA GLY A 338 21.95 -21.56 3.79
C GLY A 338 22.68 -21.01 5.03
N ALA A 339 23.57 -21.78 5.66
CA ALA A 339 24.10 -21.44 6.99
C ALA A 339 25.44 -20.69 6.97
N ARG A 340 25.40 -19.37 7.23
CA ARG A 340 26.59 -18.49 7.29
C ARG A 340 26.57 -17.56 8.50
N VAL A 341 27.76 -17.17 8.96
CA VAL A 341 27.95 -16.21 10.06
C VAL A 341 28.79 -15.03 9.56
N GLY A 342 28.30 -13.81 9.79
CA GLY A 342 28.98 -12.56 9.43
C GLY A 342 29.32 -11.74 10.67
N VAL A 343 30.60 -11.40 10.85
CA VAL A 343 31.05 -10.52 11.94
C VAL A 343 31.41 -9.17 11.35
N HIS A 344 30.61 -8.15 11.65
CA HIS A 344 30.73 -6.81 11.06
C HIS A 344 31.45 -5.89 12.05
N ARG A 345 32.51 -5.23 11.60
CA ARG A 345 33.44 -4.44 12.41
C ARG A 345 33.59 -3.02 11.89
N ASP A 346 33.96 -2.14 12.82
CA ASP A 346 34.26 -0.74 12.55
C ASP A 346 35.41 -0.56 11.53
N VAL A 347 35.55 0.66 11.00
CA VAL A 347 36.57 1.00 9.99
C VAL A 347 38.00 0.68 10.46
N LYS A 348 38.28 0.78 11.77
CA LYS A 348 39.59 0.46 12.38
C LYS A 348 39.75 -1.04 12.63
N GLY A 349 38.69 -1.84 12.51
CA GLY A 349 38.66 -3.29 12.71
C GLY A 349 38.85 -3.74 14.15
N ARG A 350 38.64 -2.84 15.13
CA ARG A 350 38.88 -3.02 16.57
C ARG A 350 37.62 -3.42 17.34
N THR A 351 36.45 -3.01 16.85
CA THR A 351 35.15 -3.23 17.49
C THR A 351 34.23 -3.98 16.55
N VAL A 352 33.57 -5.03 17.05
CA VAL A 352 32.41 -5.64 16.38
C VAL A 352 31.20 -4.74 16.65
N GLN A 353 30.50 -4.38 15.57
CA GLN A 353 29.31 -3.51 15.56
C GLN A 353 28.01 -4.30 15.33
N ALA A 354 28.09 -5.42 14.59
CA ALA A 354 26.97 -6.33 14.40
C ALA A 354 27.43 -7.77 14.18
N LEU A 355 26.55 -8.70 14.50
CA LEU A 355 26.63 -10.12 14.18
C LEU A 355 25.43 -10.48 13.29
N THR A 356 25.69 -11.06 12.12
CA THR A 356 24.70 -11.82 11.34
C THR A 356 24.93 -13.30 11.62
N ASN A 357 23.89 -14.03 12.03
CA ASN A 357 23.99 -15.41 12.48
C ASN A 357 22.95 -16.33 11.81
N GLY A 358 23.39 -17.03 10.76
CA GLY A 358 22.68 -18.18 10.18
C GLY A 358 23.27 -19.53 10.59
N LEU A 359 23.98 -19.64 11.73
CA LEU A 359 24.44 -20.94 12.22
C LEU A 359 23.25 -21.76 12.71
N ILE A 360 23.09 -22.98 12.20
CA ILE A 360 22.03 -23.90 12.61
C ILE A 360 22.57 -24.82 13.73
N PRO A 361 22.09 -24.67 14.98
CA PRO A 361 22.52 -25.51 16.10
C PRO A 361 21.91 -26.91 16.04
N ASP A 362 22.59 -27.88 16.67
CA ASP A 362 22.12 -29.25 16.88
C ASP A 362 21.65 -29.98 15.60
N LEU A 363 22.34 -29.75 14.47
CA LEU A 363 22.15 -30.48 13.22
C LEU A 363 22.41 -31.99 13.38
N ALA A 364 21.40 -32.80 13.10
CA ALA A 364 21.48 -34.25 13.05
C ALA A 364 21.78 -34.73 11.62
N VAL A 365 23.09 -34.78 11.30
CA VAL A 365 23.60 -35.26 10.00
C VAL A 365 23.95 -36.76 10.12
N PRO A 366 23.32 -37.68 9.35
CA PRO A 366 23.54 -39.12 9.50
C PRO A 366 24.90 -39.59 8.98
N ALA A 367 25.43 -38.95 7.93
CA ALA A 367 26.76 -39.17 7.39
C ALA A 367 27.24 -37.95 6.58
N THR A 368 28.55 -37.76 6.46
CA THR A 368 29.18 -36.68 5.66
C THR A 368 29.99 -37.21 4.47
N VAL A 369 29.94 -38.52 4.22
CA VAL A 369 30.55 -39.17 3.05
C VAL A 369 29.42 -39.70 2.17
N PRO A 370 29.33 -39.30 0.89
CA PRO A 370 28.28 -39.76 0.00
C PRO A 370 28.50 -41.24 -0.39
N THR A 371 27.41 -42.00 -0.49
CA THR A 371 27.41 -43.37 -1.05
C THR A 371 26.95 -43.37 -2.51
N LEU A 372 26.17 -42.37 -2.92
CA LEU A 372 25.76 -42.13 -4.30
C LEU A 372 26.79 -41.26 -5.04
N ALA A 373 27.19 -41.69 -6.23
CA ALA A 373 28.09 -40.94 -7.11
C ALA A 373 27.39 -39.69 -7.72
N PRO A 374 28.11 -38.57 -7.95
CA PRO A 374 27.51 -37.34 -8.46
C PRO A 374 26.92 -37.49 -9.88
N GLU A 375 27.41 -38.42 -10.69
CA GLU A 375 26.86 -38.75 -12.01
C GLU A 375 25.48 -39.40 -11.89
N ALA A 376 25.28 -40.27 -10.90
CA ALA A 376 24.00 -40.90 -10.62
C ALA A 376 22.98 -39.89 -10.07
N ALA A 377 23.44 -38.93 -9.25
CA ALA A 377 22.62 -37.80 -8.81
C ALA A 377 22.21 -36.90 -9.99
N THR A 378 23.15 -36.61 -10.90
CA THR A 378 22.88 -35.84 -12.12
C THR A 378 21.85 -36.55 -13.01
N ALA A 379 21.99 -37.86 -13.20
CA ALA A 379 21.06 -38.68 -13.96
C ALA A 379 19.67 -38.82 -13.30
N ALA A 380 19.54 -38.56 -12.00
CA ALA A 380 18.25 -38.47 -11.31
C ALA A 380 17.59 -37.10 -11.56
N ALA A 381 18.33 -36.00 -11.40
CA ALA A 381 17.87 -34.64 -11.66
C ALA A 381 17.46 -34.43 -13.13
N ALA A 382 18.24 -34.93 -14.08
CA ALA A 382 17.99 -34.79 -15.53
C ALA A 382 16.71 -35.51 -16.01
N ARG A 383 16.10 -36.39 -15.19
CA ARG A 383 14.77 -36.96 -15.48
C ARG A 383 13.63 -35.99 -15.22
N VAL A 384 13.83 -35.01 -14.32
CA VAL A 384 12.85 -33.96 -14.02
C VAL A 384 12.93 -32.83 -15.04
N LEU A 385 14.13 -32.55 -15.55
CA LEU A 385 14.36 -31.57 -16.62
C LEU A 385 15.06 -32.22 -17.83
N PRO A 386 14.33 -32.97 -18.67
CA PRO A 386 14.91 -33.62 -19.86
C PRO A 386 15.48 -32.60 -20.84
N GLY A 387 16.66 -32.89 -21.38
CA GLY A 387 17.37 -31.99 -22.30
C GLY A 387 18.13 -30.84 -21.61
N ALA A 388 18.22 -30.84 -20.28
CA ALA A 388 19.05 -29.89 -19.54
C ALA A 388 20.52 -30.30 -19.47
N GLU A 389 21.40 -29.30 -19.45
CA GLU A 389 22.84 -29.46 -19.23
C GLU A 389 23.22 -29.01 -17.81
N LEU A 390 24.37 -29.47 -17.31
CA LEU A 390 24.94 -29.03 -16.03
C LEU A 390 25.47 -27.60 -16.14
N VAL A 391 25.00 -26.71 -15.26
CA VAL A 391 25.52 -25.33 -15.15
C VAL A 391 26.89 -25.32 -14.46
N GLU A 392 27.06 -26.18 -13.45
CA GLU A 392 28.33 -26.37 -12.74
C GLU A 392 28.47 -27.83 -12.24
N PRO A 393 29.69 -28.30 -11.89
CA PRO A 393 29.89 -29.64 -11.34
C PRO A 393 29.07 -29.84 -10.05
N PRO A 394 28.41 -31.01 -9.85
CA PRO A 394 27.62 -31.28 -8.65
C PRO A 394 28.41 -31.07 -7.36
N ALA A 395 27.85 -30.29 -6.44
CA ALA A 395 28.49 -29.93 -5.17
C ALA A 395 27.78 -30.59 -3.99
N LEU A 396 28.54 -31.05 -3.00
CA LEU A 396 28.03 -31.75 -1.82
C LEU A 396 27.63 -30.75 -0.72
N TYR A 397 26.41 -30.86 -0.21
CA TYR A 397 25.87 -30.02 0.86
C TYR A 397 25.16 -30.85 1.94
N VAL A 398 25.26 -30.39 3.19
CA VAL A 398 24.32 -30.77 4.25
C VAL A 398 23.11 -29.86 4.13
N LEU A 399 21.98 -30.41 3.68
CA LEU A 399 20.71 -29.69 3.57
C LEU A 399 19.92 -29.85 4.89
N PRO A 400 19.73 -28.77 5.68
CA PRO A 400 18.85 -28.82 6.84
C PRO A 400 17.39 -29.03 6.43
N ASP A 401 16.66 -29.75 7.28
CA ASP A 401 15.19 -29.88 7.25
C ASP A 401 14.55 -28.81 8.16
N ASP A 402 13.21 -28.75 8.20
CA ASP A 402 12.50 -27.73 8.96
C ASP A 402 12.81 -27.80 10.48
N PRO A 403 13.25 -26.70 11.12
CA PRO A 403 13.60 -26.69 12.53
C PRO A 403 12.36 -26.68 13.43
N HIS A 404 12.36 -27.53 14.46
CA HIS A 404 11.32 -27.53 15.51
C HIS A 404 11.89 -27.13 16.88
N PRO A 405 11.16 -26.30 17.65
CA PRO A 405 11.52 -25.91 19.01
C PRO A 405 11.83 -27.11 19.92
N GLY A 406 12.95 -27.03 20.63
CA GLY A 406 13.39 -28.06 21.58
C GLY A 406 13.97 -29.33 20.94
N LYS A 407 14.04 -29.44 19.61
CA LYS A 407 14.55 -30.62 18.90
C LYS A 407 15.89 -30.33 18.19
N SER A 408 16.63 -31.40 17.88
CA SER A 408 17.71 -31.36 16.89
C SER A 408 17.11 -31.15 15.50
N VAL A 409 17.82 -30.41 14.64
CA VAL A 409 17.37 -30.14 13.27
C VAL A 409 17.81 -31.31 12.39
N PRO A 410 16.91 -32.11 11.79
CA PRO A 410 17.29 -33.16 10.86
C PRO A 410 18.03 -32.56 9.66
N ALA A 411 18.95 -33.30 9.05
CA ALA A 411 19.61 -32.86 7.84
C ALA A 411 19.97 -34.02 6.93
N THR A 412 19.83 -33.80 5.61
CA THR A 412 20.14 -34.78 4.57
C THR A 412 21.46 -34.40 3.90
N LEU A 413 22.37 -35.36 3.70
CA LEU A 413 23.53 -35.15 2.83
C LEU A 413 23.05 -35.21 1.38
N THR A 414 23.35 -34.17 0.59
CA THR A 414 22.79 -34.00 -0.75
C THR A 414 23.85 -33.57 -1.76
N TRP A 415 23.69 -34.03 -3.00
CA TRP A 415 24.30 -33.41 -4.17
C TRP A 415 23.38 -32.29 -4.65
N ARG A 416 23.86 -31.04 -4.67
CA ARG A 416 23.22 -29.95 -5.41
C ARG A 416 23.63 -30.06 -6.88
N VAL A 417 22.70 -30.46 -7.72
CA VAL A 417 22.84 -30.60 -9.18
C VAL A 417 22.12 -29.42 -9.83
N TRP A 418 22.87 -28.47 -10.38
CA TRP A 418 22.29 -27.32 -11.09
C TRP A 418 22.16 -27.65 -12.57
N LEU A 419 20.93 -27.72 -13.06
CA LEU A 419 20.58 -27.99 -14.44
C LEU A 419 19.92 -26.78 -15.10
N ALA A 420 20.19 -26.58 -16.39
CA ALA A 420 19.52 -25.58 -17.22
C ALA A 420 19.23 -26.09 -18.63
N THR A 421 18.11 -25.67 -19.21
CA THR A 421 17.73 -25.93 -20.60
C THR A 421 17.93 -24.70 -21.47
N ALA A 422 18.06 -24.91 -22.78
CA ALA A 422 18.19 -23.84 -23.77
C ALA A 422 16.97 -22.89 -23.85
N ASP A 423 15.84 -23.25 -23.25
CA ASP A 423 14.63 -22.43 -23.13
C ASP A 423 14.58 -21.59 -21.83
N GLY A 424 15.70 -21.44 -21.13
CA GLY A 424 15.85 -20.56 -19.96
C GLY A 424 15.43 -21.18 -18.63
N ARG A 425 14.73 -22.33 -18.62
CA ARG A 425 14.39 -23.01 -17.35
C ARG A 425 15.67 -23.52 -16.69
N SER A 426 15.88 -23.13 -15.43
CA SER A 426 17.09 -23.47 -14.69
C SER A 426 16.73 -23.73 -13.22
N THR A 427 17.23 -24.84 -12.68
CA THR A 427 16.85 -25.35 -11.35
C THR A 427 18.02 -26.11 -10.70
N ALA A 428 18.26 -25.82 -9.42
CA ALA A 428 19.15 -26.59 -8.57
C ALA A 428 18.36 -27.69 -7.84
N TYR A 429 18.62 -28.95 -8.19
CA TYR A 429 18.04 -30.12 -7.55
C TYR A 429 18.95 -30.64 -6.45
N PHE A 430 18.42 -30.79 -5.24
CA PHE A 430 19.12 -31.42 -4.12
C PHE A 430 18.74 -32.90 -4.09
N VAL A 431 19.72 -33.74 -4.42
CA VAL A 431 19.56 -35.18 -4.54
C VAL A 431 20.20 -35.86 -3.34
N ASP A 432 19.45 -36.69 -2.62
CA ASP A 432 19.94 -37.50 -1.50
C ASP A 432 21.19 -38.30 -1.92
N ALA A 433 22.31 -38.02 -1.25
CA ALA A 433 23.61 -38.58 -1.56
C ALA A 433 23.92 -39.88 -0.79
N LEU A 434 22.98 -40.36 0.03
CA LEU A 434 23.10 -41.56 0.87
C LEU A 434 22.17 -42.71 0.43
N SER A 435 21.09 -42.40 -0.30
CA SER A 435 20.09 -43.38 -0.76
C SER A 435 19.97 -43.45 -2.29
N THR A 436 18.78 -43.75 -2.82
CA THR A 436 18.51 -44.11 -4.23
C THR A 436 18.58 -42.94 -5.23
N GLY A 437 19.14 -41.79 -4.84
CA GLY A 437 19.11 -40.57 -5.66
C GLY A 437 17.73 -39.90 -5.65
N ARG A 438 17.00 -39.95 -4.53
CA ARG A 438 15.74 -39.21 -4.37
C ARG A 438 16.02 -37.71 -4.37
N ILE A 439 15.29 -36.95 -5.19
CA ILE A 439 15.27 -35.48 -5.08
C ILE A 439 14.50 -35.12 -3.81
N VAL A 440 15.15 -34.39 -2.90
CA VAL A 440 14.60 -34.01 -1.58
C VAL A 440 14.20 -32.55 -1.50
N LYS A 441 14.83 -31.69 -2.31
CA LYS A 441 14.47 -30.29 -2.51
C LYS A 441 14.79 -29.92 -3.95
N PHE A 442 14.07 -28.97 -4.51
CA PHE A 442 14.48 -28.24 -5.70
C PHE A 442 14.38 -26.75 -5.41
N GLU A 443 15.26 -25.98 -6.03
CA GLU A 443 15.27 -24.53 -5.98
C GLU A 443 15.28 -24.04 -7.42
N PRO A 444 14.20 -23.43 -7.93
CA PRO A 444 14.24 -22.72 -9.21
C PRO A 444 15.33 -21.66 -9.12
N THR A 445 16.37 -21.82 -9.94
CA THR A 445 17.57 -20.97 -9.94
C THR A 445 17.63 -20.33 -11.30
N ARG A 446 16.96 -19.18 -11.48
CA ARG A 446 17.02 -18.47 -12.76
C ARG A 446 18.48 -18.18 -13.12
N LEU A 447 18.86 -18.49 -14.36
CA LEU A 447 20.21 -18.24 -14.86
C LEU A 447 20.44 -16.75 -15.15
N GLU A 448 19.35 -16.01 -15.35
CA GLU A 448 19.34 -14.56 -15.40
C GLU A 448 18.70 -14.02 -14.12
N ILE A 449 19.31 -12.96 -13.61
CA ILE A 449 18.80 -12.18 -12.47
C ILE A 449 17.60 -11.30 -12.95
N ARG A 450 17.52 -11.07 -14.26
CA ARG A 450 16.44 -10.39 -14.96
C ARG A 450 15.22 -11.31 -15.13
N GLU A 451 14.02 -10.77 -14.92
CA GLU A 451 12.76 -11.41 -15.29
C GLU A 451 11.79 -10.37 -15.85
N ARG A 452 11.38 -10.53 -17.11
CA ARG A 452 10.42 -9.66 -17.81
C ARG A 452 9.17 -10.42 -18.22
N HIS A 453 8.02 -9.78 -18.07
CA HIS A 453 6.75 -10.27 -18.58
C HIS A 453 6.06 -9.14 -19.34
N VAL A 454 5.74 -9.36 -20.62
CA VAL A 454 5.07 -8.36 -21.46
C VAL A 454 3.75 -8.92 -21.97
N TRP A 455 2.66 -8.28 -21.59
CA TRP A 455 1.30 -8.60 -22.03
C TRP A 455 0.94 -7.82 -23.29
N ASP A 456 0.08 -8.42 -24.12
CA ASP A 456 -0.62 -7.70 -25.18
C ASP A 456 -2.03 -7.35 -24.69
N LEU A 457 -2.27 -6.09 -24.35
CA LEU A 457 -3.54 -5.61 -23.81
C LEU A 457 -4.60 -5.39 -24.90
N LYS A 458 -4.24 -5.46 -26.19
CA LYS A 458 -5.18 -5.43 -27.33
C LYS A 458 -6.09 -4.19 -27.34
N ASN A 459 -5.59 -3.03 -26.92
CA ASN A 459 -6.32 -1.77 -26.74
C ASN A 459 -7.45 -1.87 -25.68
N ASN A 460 -7.08 -2.39 -24.50
CA ASN A 460 -7.90 -2.46 -23.28
C ASN A 460 -7.06 -2.02 -22.07
N PRO A 461 -7.68 -1.73 -20.90
CA PRO A 461 -6.94 -1.32 -19.71
C PRO A 461 -6.27 -2.50 -18.98
N GLU A 462 -6.78 -3.72 -19.17
CA GLU A 462 -6.32 -4.96 -18.54
C GLU A 462 -6.57 -6.16 -19.46
N THR A 463 -6.00 -7.33 -19.15
CA THR A 463 -6.28 -8.60 -19.84
C THR A 463 -6.19 -9.78 -18.87
N ASP A 464 -7.03 -10.80 -19.09
CA ASP A 464 -6.97 -12.10 -18.41
C ASP A 464 -6.00 -13.09 -19.11
N ASP A 465 -5.38 -12.69 -20.23
CA ASP A 465 -4.43 -13.53 -20.96
C ASP A 465 -3.07 -13.70 -20.24
N ASP A 466 -2.40 -14.83 -20.46
CA ASP A 466 -0.98 -15.01 -20.13
C ASP A 466 -0.09 -13.97 -20.85
N PRO A 467 1.11 -13.65 -20.33
CA PRO A 467 2.04 -12.73 -20.99
C PRO A 467 2.37 -13.18 -22.41
N ALA A 468 2.28 -12.25 -23.37
CA ALA A 468 2.58 -12.48 -24.78
C ALA A 468 4.07 -12.75 -25.03
N ARG A 469 4.96 -12.29 -24.14
CA ARG A 469 6.38 -12.68 -24.09
C ARG A 469 6.88 -12.69 -22.64
N ASN A 470 7.45 -13.82 -22.22
CA ASN A 470 8.07 -14.02 -20.91
C ASN A 470 9.60 -14.09 -21.04
N GLU A 471 10.32 -14.03 -19.92
CA GLU A 471 11.78 -14.15 -19.91
C GLU A 471 12.27 -15.41 -20.63
N GLY A 472 13.32 -15.26 -21.44
CA GLY A 472 13.87 -16.32 -22.29
C GLY A 472 13.03 -16.71 -23.52
N GLN A 473 11.80 -16.19 -23.69
CA GLN A 473 10.99 -16.50 -24.86
C GLN A 473 11.43 -15.73 -26.11
N GLY A 474 11.33 -16.40 -27.25
CA GLY A 474 11.53 -15.80 -28.56
C GLY A 474 10.49 -14.70 -28.88
N PRO A 475 10.68 -13.94 -29.97
CA PRO A 475 9.81 -12.82 -30.30
C PRO A 475 8.33 -13.20 -30.45
N ALA A 476 7.45 -12.38 -29.90
CA ALA A 476 6.01 -12.44 -30.09
C ALA A 476 5.60 -11.95 -31.50
N SER A 477 4.35 -12.18 -31.89
CA SER A 477 3.80 -11.70 -33.17
C SER A 477 3.49 -10.20 -33.19
N VAL A 478 3.42 -9.54 -32.03
CA VAL A 478 3.14 -8.10 -31.88
C VAL A 478 4.47 -7.35 -31.72
N ALA A 479 4.70 -6.32 -32.54
CA ALA A 479 5.95 -5.55 -32.53
C ALA A 479 6.18 -4.85 -31.18
N ASP A 480 5.20 -4.10 -30.68
CA ASP A 480 5.28 -3.37 -29.41
C ASP A 480 5.67 -4.27 -28.23
N VAL A 481 5.16 -5.51 -28.17
CA VAL A 481 5.52 -6.50 -27.14
C VAL A 481 7.02 -6.82 -27.18
N ASN A 482 7.60 -6.90 -28.38
CA ASN A 482 9.03 -7.16 -28.55
C ASN A 482 9.87 -5.94 -28.20
N ASP A 483 9.50 -4.76 -28.70
CA ASP A 483 10.22 -3.52 -28.42
C ASP A 483 10.24 -3.24 -26.92
N ILE A 484 9.09 -3.34 -26.23
CA ILE A 484 8.99 -3.17 -24.77
C ILE A 484 9.82 -4.21 -24.03
N TYR A 485 9.76 -5.50 -24.42
CA TYR A 485 10.54 -6.56 -23.80
C TYR A 485 12.05 -6.33 -23.95
N ASP A 486 12.51 -6.04 -25.17
CA ASP A 486 13.92 -5.90 -25.49
C ASP A 486 14.49 -4.59 -24.87
N HIS A 487 13.76 -3.46 -24.94
CA HIS A 487 14.16 -2.20 -24.30
C HIS A 487 14.14 -2.28 -22.75
N SER A 488 13.17 -2.99 -22.14
CA SER A 488 13.18 -3.24 -20.68
C SER A 488 14.43 -4.02 -20.27
N GLY A 489 14.89 -4.95 -21.10
CA GLY A 489 16.16 -5.66 -20.89
C GLY A 489 17.38 -4.76 -20.96
N MET A 490 17.39 -3.79 -21.87
CA MET A 490 18.47 -2.80 -22.01
C MET A 490 18.54 -1.84 -20.81
N PHE A 491 17.39 -1.41 -20.29
CA PHE A 491 17.31 -0.66 -19.03
C PHE A 491 17.90 -1.47 -17.88
N TYR A 492 17.41 -2.70 -17.68
CA TYR A 492 17.89 -3.62 -16.65
C TYR A 492 19.42 -3.81 -16.72
N ASP A 493 19.94 -4.12 -17.91
CA ASP A 493 21.37 -4.39 -18.12
C ASP A 493 22.22 -3.14 -17.83
N TYR A 494 21.71 -1.94 -18.12
CA TYR A 494 22.38 -0.69 -17.74
C TYR A 494 22.39 -0.49 -16.22
N MET A 495 21.26 -0.63 -15.55
CA MET A 495 21.14 -0.38 -14.10
C MET A 495 21.98 -1.37 -13.28
N LEU A 496 21.93 -2.66 -13.63
CA LEU A 496 22.73 -3.69 -12.98
C LEU A 496 24.22 -3.50 -13.25
N SER A 497 24.64 -3.28 -14.50
CA SER A 497 26.07 -3.20 -14.83
C SER A 497 26.73 -1.88 -14.39
N THR A 498 25.96 -0.80 -14.24
CA THR A 498 26.49 0.53 -13.88
C THR A 498 26.39 0.80 -12.38
N PHE A 499 25.27 0.46 -11.75
CA PHE A 499 25.01 0.81 -10.35
C PHE A 499 25.00 -0.40 -9.40
N GLY A 500 24.86 -1.61 -9.95
CA GLY A 500 24.59 -2.81 -9.15
C GLY A 500 23.15 -2.87 -8.65
N LEU A 501 22.23 -2.16 -9.30
CA LEU A 501 20.81 -2.21 -9.00
C LEU A 501 20.18 -3.40 -9.73
N ASP A 502 19.64 -4.33 -8.96
CA ASP A 502 18.94 -5.51 -9.45
C ASP A 502 17.46 -5.17 -9.72
N SER A 503 17.06 -5.14 -11.00
CA SER A 503 15.78 -4.58 -11.46
C SER A 503 15.59 -3.11 -11.07
N PHE A 504 14.35 -2.64 -10.89
CA PHE A 504 14.03 -1.27 -10.48
C PHE A 504 14.03 -1.08 -8.95
N ASP A 505 13.89 -2.16 -8.17
CA ASP A 505 13.77 -2.14 -6.71
C ASP A 505 15.06 -2.51 -5.95
N GLY A 506 16.06 -3.06 -6.66
CA GLY A 506 17.31 -3.53 -6.08
C GLY A 506 17.20 -4.92 -5.43
N GLN A 507 16.10 -5.65 -5.64
CA GLN A 507 15.86 -7.00 -5.10
C GLN A 507 15.43 -8.00 -6.19
N GLY A 508 15.50 -7.62 -7.47
CA GLY A 508 15.13 -8.50 -8.59
C GLY A 508 13.63 -8.62 -8.81
N ALA A 509 12.86 -7.56 -8.57
CA ALA A 509 11.44 -7.53 -8.93
C ALA A 509 11.22 -7.82 -10.43
N ALA A 510 10.15 -8.58 -10.74
CA ALA A 510 9.78 -8.88 -12.11
C ALA A 510 9.32 -7.60 -12.85
N MET A 511 9.86 -7.38 -14.05
CA MET A 511 9.55 -6.24 -14.90
C MET A 511 8.31 -6.53 -15.73
N ASN A 512 7.14 -6.29 -15.12
CA ASN A 512 5.83 -6.47 -15.75
C ASN A 512 5.47 -5.25 -16.62
N ALA A 513 5.05 -5.47 -17.87
CA ALA A 513 4.68 -4.40 -18.80
C ALA A 513 3.46 -4.74 -19.67
N GLY A 514 2.55 -3.78 -19.86
CA GLY A 514 1.42 -3.89 -20.79
C GLY A 514 1.68 -3.15 -22.11
N ALA A 515 1.67 -3.87 -23.23
CA ALA A 515 1.73 -3.30 -24.58
C ALA A 515 0.32 -3.02 -25.13
N ARG A 516 0.19 -1.98 -25.96
CA ARG A 516 -1.09 -1.58 -26.59
C ARG A 516 -2.20 -1.32 -25.56
N TYR A 517 -1.86 -0.53 -24.55
CA TYR A 517 -2.79 -0.07 -23.53
C TYR A 517 -3.85 0.88 -24.12
N SER A 518 -5.07 0.81 -23.60
CA SER A 518 -6.08 1.87 -23.75
C SER A 518 -6.87 2.01 -22.45
N SER A 519 -7.12 3.24 -22.01
CA SER A 519 -7.99 3.52 -20.86
C SER A 519 -9.45 3.06 -21.05
N LYS A 520 -9.85 2.63 -22.25
CA LYS A 520 -11.20 2.16 -22.61
C LYS A 520 -11.13 0.77 -23.24
N VAL A 521 -12.12 -0.07 -22.95
CA VAL A 521 -12.27 -1.41 -23.56
C VAL A 521 -12.50 -1.27 -25.07
N ASN A 522 -11.62 -1.87 -25.88
CA ASN A 522 -11.50 -1.65 -27.33
C ASN A 522 -11.43 -0.17 -27.72
N GLY A 523 -10.74 0.64 -26.92
CA GLY A 523 -10.60 2.08 -27.12
C GLY A 523 -9.66 2.44 -28.27
N PRO A 524 -9.55 3.74 -28.62
CA PRO A 524 -8.43 4.21 -29.42
C PRO A 524 -7.11 3.93 -28.67
N PRO A 525 -5.99 3.73 -29.39
CA PRO A 525 -4.68 3.59 -28.75
C PRO A 525 -4.38 4.78 -27.85
N GLU A 526 -3.96 4.52 -26.62
CA GLU A 526 -3.56 5.57 -25.69
C GLU A 526 -2.34 6.30 -26.26
N ARG A 527 -2.33 7.63 -26.23
CA ARG A 527 -1.18 8.44 -26.68
C ARG A 527 -0.23 8.73 -25.52
N ASN A 528 0.02 7.72 -24.69
CA ASN A 528 0.81 7.85 -23.49
C ASN A 528 1.50 6.53 -23.09
N ALA A 529 2.47 6.63 -22.19
CA ALA A 529 3.01 5.54 -21.39
C ALA A 529 3.05 5.98 -19.91
N PHE A 530 3.08 5.04 -18.98
CA PHE A 530 3.17 5.35 -17.55
C PHE A 530 3.64 4.15 -16.71
N PHE A 531 4.32 4.43 -15.62
CA PHE A 531 4.50 3.52 -14.48
C PHE A 531 3.31 3.57 -13.53
N MET A 532 2.78 2.41 -13.15
CA MET A 532 1.70 2.24 -12.18
C MET A 532 2.28 1.92 -10.79
N PRO A 533 2.22 2.83 -9.80
CA PRO A 533 2.92 2.65 -8.54
C PRO A 533 2.25 1.68 -7.55
N ASN A 534 0.97 1.32 -7.72
CA ASN A 534 0.31 0.35 -6.82
C ASN A 534 0.57 -1.10 -7.27
N GLU A 535 0.67 -1.30 -8.58
CA GLU A 535 0.89 -2.56 -9.27
C GLU A 535 2.38 -2.81 -9.57
N GLU A 536 3.20 -1.76 -9.49
CA GLU A 536 4.64 -1.71 -9.79
C GLU A 536 5.01 -2.26 -11.18
N GLN A 537 4.17 -1.90 -12.16
CA GLN A 537 4.27 -2.33 -13.55
C GLN A 537 4.21 -1.12 -14.49
N THR A 538 4.57 -1.30 -15.76
CA THR A 538 4.50 -0.26 -16.79
C THR A 538 3.39 -0.54 -17.79
N ALA A 539 2.83 0.51 -18.42
CA ALA A 539 1.93 0.36 -19.56
C ALA A 539 2.26 1.36 -20.66
N PHE A 540 2.08 0.92 -21.90
CA PHE A 540 2.44 1.65 -23.11
C PHE A 540 1.29 1.56 -24.11
N GLY A 541 0.83 2.71 -24.61
CA GLY A 541 -0.04 2.77 -25.79
C GLY A 541 0.63 2.23 -27.06
N GLU A 542 -0.15 2.03 -28.12
CA GLU A 542 0.35 1.47 -29.38
C GLU A 542 1.47 2.36 -29.98
N GLY A 543 2.63 1.77 -30.27
CA GLY A 543 3.82 2.48 -30.76
C GLY A 543 4.57 3.35 -29.73
N MET A 544 4.20 3.33 -28.45
CA MET A 544 4.88 4.10 -27.39
C MET A 544 6.14 3.40 -26.83
N GLY A 545 6.37 2.13 -27.15
CA GLY A 545 7.44 1.28 -26.60
C GLY A 545 8.88 1.58 -27.05
N THR A 546 9.24 2.83 -27.33
CA THR A 546 10.59 3.20 -27.77
C THR A 546 11.60 3.16 -26.61
N LEU A 547 12.89 2.99 -26.90
CA LEU A 547 13.94 2.80 -25.88
C LEU A 547 13.94 3.87 -24.78
N THR A 548 13.82 5.14 -25.15
CA THR A 548 13.83 6.24 -24.19
C THR A 548 12.56 6.30 -23.35
N VAL A 549 11.39 5.98 -23.92
CA VAL A 549 10.14 5.91 -23.16
C VAL A 549 10.15 4.71 -22.20
N VAL A 550 10.52 3.51 -22.66
CA VAL A 550 10.61 2.31 -21.80
C VAL A 550 11.61 2.52 -20.66
N ALA A 551 12.75 3.19 -20.91
CA ALA A 551 13.70 3.53 -19.87
C ALA A 551 13.21 4.61 -18.90
N HIS A 552 12.43 5.59 -19.38
CA HIS A 552 11.76 6.61 -18.57
C HIS A 552 10.74 5.96 -17.61
N GLU A 553 9.88 5.06 -18.12
CA GLU A 553 8.89 4.37 -17.29
C GLU A 553 9.51 3.50 -16.20
N TRP A 554 10.56 2.73 -16.51
CA TRP A 554 11.24 1.94 -15.48
C TRP A 554 12.02 2.79 -14.47
N GLN A 555 12.46 4.00 -14.85
CA GLN A 555 13.09 4.93 -13.92
C GLN A 555 12.10 5.55 -12.91
N HIS A 556 10.81 5.66 -13.25
CA HIS A 556 9.79 5.98 -12.24
C HIS A 556 9.76 4.93 -11.13
N GLY A 557 9.86 3.64 -11.46
CA GLY A 557 9.98 2.56 -10.48
C GLY A 557 11.19 2.69 -9.56
N VAL A 558 12.35 3.05 -10.10
CA VAL A 558 13.58 3.33 -9.33
C VAL A 558 13.39 4.53 -8.39
N THR A 559 12.77 5.60 -8.88
CA THR A 559 12.50 6.81 -8.09
C THR A 559 11.49 6.53 -6.97
N TYR A 560 10.43 5.78 -7.27
CA TYR A 560 9.41 5.33 -6.33
C TYR A 560 10.01 4.49 -5.19
N ARG A 561 10.89 3.54 -5.52
CA ARG A 561 11.58 2.66 -4.55
C ARG A 561 12.77 3.29 -3.81
N SER A 562 13.19 4.51 -4.16
CA SER A 562 14.33 5.20 -3.53
C SER A 562 13.94 6.49 -2.80
N ALA A 563 13.96 7.63 -3.48
CA ALA A 563 13.59 8.92 -2.88
C ALA A 563 12.08 9.07 -2.62
N SER A 564 11.26 8.28 -3.32
CA SER A 564 9.79 8.36 -3.31
C SER A 564 9.28 9.80 -3.50
N LEU A 565 9.89 10.52 -4.45
CA LEU A 565 9.57 11.92 -4.78
C LEU A 565 8.06 12.08 -5.01
N PHE A 566 7.41 12.94 -4.21
CA PHE A 566 5.99 13.21 -4.39
C PHE A 566 5.76 13.78 -5.79
N PRO A 567 4.81 13.23 -6.59
CA PRO A 567 4.61 13.60 -7.99
C PRO A 567 3.84 14.92 -8.14
N LEU A 568 4.29 15.96 -7.44
CA LEU A 568 3.69 17.29 -7.40
C LEU A 568 4.78 18.38 -7.40
N PHE A 569 4.54 19.48 -8.12
CA PHE A 569 5.41 20.67 -8.17
C PHE A 569 6.88 20.33 -8.47
N GLN A 570 7.82 20.98 -7.79
CA GLN A 570 9.26 20.70 -7.89
C GLN A 570 9.62 19.23 -7.61
N GLY A 571 8.91 18.54 -6.70
CA GLY A 571 9.18 17.13 -6.40
C GLY A 571 8.84 16.23 -7.59
N GLY A 572 7.69 16.47 -8.22
CA GLY A 572 7.28 15.77 -9.44
C GLY A 572 8.16 16.16 -10.63
N ALA A 573 8.51 17.43 -10.78
CA ALA A 573 9.44 17.89 -11.81
C ALA A 573 10.84 17.27 -11.66
N LEU A 574 11.30 16.97 -10.44
CA LEU A 574 12.52 16.17 -10.25
C LEU A 574 12.31 14.70 -10.61
N HIS A 575 11.16 14.12 -10.29
CA HIS A 575 10.81 12.75 -10.64
C HIS A 575 10.88 12.56 -12.17
N GLU A 576 10.16 13.40 -12.91
CA GLU A 576 10.21 13.50 -14.38
C GLU A 576 11.64 13.73 -14.90
N SER A 577 12.40 14.61 -14.25
CA SER A 577 13.75 14.95 -14.68
C SER A 577 14.70 13.77 -14.57
N PHE A 578 14.65 13.01 -13.47
CA PHE A 578 15.43 11.79 -13.36
C PHE A 578 14.99 10.76 -14.41
N SER A 579 13.69 10.58 -14.64
CA SER A 579 13.19 9.66 -15.69
C SER A 579 13.74 10.00 -17.08
N ASP A 580 13.70 11.26 -17.52
CA ASP A 580 14.29 11.68 -18.80
C ASP A 580 15.83 11.54 -18.83
N VAL A 581 16.52 11.88 -17.73
CA VAL A 581 17.99 11.88 -17.65
C VAL A 581 18.56 10.46 -17.66
N PHE A 582 17.96 9.51 -16.93
CA PHE A 582 18.35 8.11 -17.00
C PHE A 582 17.96 7.46 -18.33
N ALA A 583 16.84 7.85 -18.95
CA ALA A 583 16.51 7.42 -20.31
C ALA A 583 17.60 7.83 -21.33
N ALA A 584 18.11 9.07 -21.25
CA ALA A 584 19.24 9.53 -22.07
C ALA A 584 20.55 8.76 -21.77
N MET A 585 20.78 8.37 -20.52
CA MET A 585 21.92 7.53 -20.13
C MET A 585 21.83 6.10 -20.69
N VAL A 586 20.65 5.50 -20.67
CA VAL A 586 20.38 4.18 -21.28
C VAL A 586 20.52 4.26 -22.80
N GLU A 587 19.94 5.28 -23.45
CA GLU A 587 20.10 5.52 -24.90
C GLU A 587 21.59 5.60 -25.29
N GLN A 588 22.39 6.37 -24.52
CA GLN A 588 23.83 6.46 -24.77
C GLN A 588 24.58 5.16 -24.50
N ARG A 589 24.15 4.36 -23.51
CA ARG A 589 24.75 3.03 -23.26
C ARG A 589 24.53 2.09 -24.43
N VAL A 590 23.32 2.07 -24.98
CA VAL A 590 22.88 1.13 -26.02
C VAL A 590 23.40 1.53 -27.40
N THR A 591 23.24 2.81 -27.78
CA THR A 591 23.50 3.28 -29.15
C THR A 591 24.87 3.95 -29.32
N GLY A 592 25.53 4.32 -28.22
CA GLY A 592 26.80 5.06 -28.20
C GLY A 592 26.63 6.59 -28.18
N SER A 593 25.43 7.10 -28.42
CA SER A 593 25.09 8.53 -28.36
C SER A 593 23.70 8.73 -27.75
N THR A 594 23.34 9.98 -27.42
CA THR A 594 21.97 10.31 -27.05
C THR A 594 21.55 11.59 -27.74
N ALA A 595 20.28 11.65 -28.14
CA ALA A 595 19.69 12.84 -28.75
C ALA A 595 19.30 13.91 -27.71
N TRP A 596 19.27 13.57 -26.41
CA TRP A 596 18.74 14.40 -25.33
C TRP A 596 17.28 14.86 -25.59
N LYS A 597 16.44 13.98 -26.14
CA LYS A 597 15.05 14.27 -26.53
C LYS A 597 14.11 13.14 -26.11
N ALA A 598 12.96 13.50 -25.55
CA ALA A 598 11.89 12.54 -25.23
C ALA A 598 10.88 12.42 -26.39
N GLY A 599 10.25 11.25 -26.52
CA GLY A 599 9.24 10.96 -27.55
C GLY A 599 9.80 10.62 -28.95
N VAL A 600 11.12 10.57 -29.13
CA VAL A 600 11.75 10.16 -30.40
C VAL A 600 11.24 8.78 -30.83
N GLY A 601 10.74 8.69 -32.06
CA GLY A 601 10.17 7.47 -32.64
C GLY A 601 8.72 7.16 -32.25
N THR A 602 8.12 7.89 -31.31
CA THR A 602 6.73 7.67 -30.87
C THR A 602 5.70 8.39 -31.78
N PRO A 603 4.41 7.99 -31.74
CA PRO A 603 3.32 8.73 -32.38
C PRO A 603 3.10 10.16 -31.89
N LEU A 604 3.73 10.58 -30.78
CA LEU A 604 3.71 11.96 -30.27
C LEU A 604 4.74 12.86 -30.96
N GLY A 605 5.80 12.28 -31.54
CA GLY A 605 6.98 13.04 -31.96
C GLY A 605 7.83 13.51 -30.78
N ILE A 606 8.70 14.50 -31.01
CA ILE A 606 9.57 15.04 -29.96
C ILE A 606 8.74 15.94 -29.04
N ILE A 607 8.50 15.47 -27.81
CA ILE A 607 7.71 16.19 -26.79
C ILE A 607 8.57 16.98 -25.81
N ARG A 608 9.85 16.64 -25.65
CA ARG A 608 10.81 17.37 -24.80
C ARG A 608 12.20 17.36 -25.42
N ASP A 609 12.97 18.43 -25.22
CA ASP A 609 14.36 18.58 -25.63
C ASP A 609 15.18 19.08 -24.44
N LEU A 610 15.97 18.20 -23.84
CA LEU A 610 16.76 18.49 -22.65
C LEU A 610 18.00 19.33 -22.99
N ALA A 611 18.45 19.31 -24.24
CA ALA A 611 19.57 20.11 -24.71
C ALA A 611 19.15 21.55 -25.05
N ASN A 612 17.89 21.76 -25.43
CA ASN A 612 17.31 23.07 -25.69
C ASN A 612 15.80 23.08 -25.36
N PRO A 613 15.40 23.30 -24.10
CA PRO A 613 13.99 23.22 -23.67
C PRO A 613 13.04 24.10 -24.49
N HIS A 614 13.46 25.32 -24.83
CA HIS A 614 12.67 26.26 -25.65
C HIS A 614 12.43 25.79 -27.10
N ALA A 615 13.13 24.75 -27.58
CA ALA A 615 12.90 24.19 -28.92
C ALA A 615 11.58 23.43 -29.04
N VAL A 616 10.97 23.05 -27.92
CA VAL A 616 9.64 22.44 -27.86
C VAL A 616 8.70 23.36 -27.09
N SER A 617 7.46 23.44 -27.54
CA SER A 617 6.39 24.19 -26.89
C SER A 617 5.18 23.29 -26.74
N ASP A 618 4.50 23.42 -25.61
CA ASP A 618 3.16 22.90 -25.39
C ASP A 618 2.13 24.02 -25.64
N PRO A 619 0.80 23.80 -25.47
CA PRO A 619 -0.21 24.84 -25.64
C PRO A 619 -0.04 26.07 -24.73
N TRP A 620 0.83 26.00 -23.73
CA TRP A 620 1.11 27.05 -22.74
C TRP A 620 2.43 27.79 -23.02
N GLY A 621 3.11 27.45 -24.13
CA GLY A 621 4.30 28.12 -24.64
C GLY A 621 5.56 27.24 -24.62
N PRO A 622 6.75 27.84 -24.83
CA PRO A 622 8.03 27.12 -24.73
C PRO A 622 8.23 26.49 -23.36
N HIS A 623 8.85 25.32 -23.29
CA HIS A 623 9.21 24.71 -22.00
C HIS A 623 10.36 25.48 -21.33
N PRO A 624 10.31 25.68 -20.00
CA PRO A 624 11.31 26.48 -19.29
C PRO A 624 12.71 25.83 -19.30
N ALA A 625 13.73 26.65 -19.52
CA ALA A 625 15.15 26.28 -19.49
C ALA A 625 15.88 26.82 -18.24
N HIS A 626 15.29 27.79 -17.55
CA HIS A 626 15.88 28.48 -16.40
C HIS A 626 14.87 28.59 -15.24
N TYR A 627 15.32 28.56 -13.99
CA TYR A 627 14.45 28.51 -12.80
C TYR A 627 13.58 29.76 -12.64
N SER A 628 13.99 30.91 -13.19
CA SER A 628 13.15 32.12 -13.27
C SER A 628 11.95 31.99 -14.22
N GLU A 629 11.95 30.98 -15.09
CA GLU A 629 10.86 30.66 -16.03
C GLU A 629 9.92 29.58 -15.47
N TYR A 630 10.14 29.14 -14.21
CA TYR A 630 9.35 28.11 -13.55
C TYR A 630 7.86 28.44 -13.61
N ARG A 631 7.10 27.56 -14.24
CA ARG A 631 5.66 27.74 -14.44
C ARG A 631 4.94 27.55 -13.12
N LEU A 632 4.16 28.57 -12.72
CA LEU A 632 3.30 28.51 -11.54
C LEU A 632 1.90 28.01 -11.93
N GLY A 633 1.20 27.30 -11.04
CA GLY A 633 -0.11 26.72 -11.31
C GLY A 633 -0.31 25.35 -10.66
N CYS A 634 -1.48 24.75 -10.90
CA CYS A 634 -1.85 23.38 -10.48
C CYS A 634 -2.12 22.43 -11.65
N ILE A 635 -2.13 22.93 -12.89
CA ILE A 635 -2.18 22.11 -14.12
C ILE A 635 -0.97 21.16 -14.10
N ASP A 636 -1.13 19.96 -14.66
CA ASP A 636 -0.04 18.99 -14.78
C ASP A 636 0.68 18.73 -13.44
N SER A 637 -0.10 18.49 -12.38
CA SER A 637 0.40 18.27 -11.02
C SER A 637 1.30 19.39 -10.47
N GLY A 638 1.18 20.62 -10.98
CA GLY A 638 2.13 21.71 -10.73
C GLY A 638 3.23 21.82 -11.78
N TRP A 639 2.87 21.58 -13.04
CA TRP A 639 3.72 21.64 -14.23
C TRP A 639 4.92 20.69 -14.18
N VAL A 640 4.73 19.45 -13.74
CA VAL A 640 5.82 18.50 -13.52
C VAL A 640 6.60 18.21 -14.81
N HIS A 641 5.92 17.99 -15.94
CA HIS A 641 6.58 17.65 -17.22
C HIS A 641 7.24 18.85 -17.89
N ALA A 642 6.74 20.07 -17.65
CA ALA A 642 7.32 21.29 -18.21
C ALA A 642 8.50 21.79 -17.35
N ASN A 643 8.32 21.87 -16.03
CA ASN A 643 9.34 22.34 -15.10
C ASN A 643 10.50 21.34 -14.95
N SER A 644 10.34 20.06 -15.27
CA SER A 644 11.42 19.06 -15.25
C SER A 644 12.59 19.41 -16.18
N LEU A 645 12.33 20.18 -17.24
CA LEU A 645 13.39 20.55 -18.17
C LEU A 645 14.41 21.54 -17.59
N ILE A 646 14.09 22.24 -16.49
CA ILE A 646 15.06 23.09 -15.78
C ILE A 646 16.19 22.22 -15.17
N PRO A 647 15.93 21.25 -14.26
CA PRO A 647 16.97 20.33 -13.77
C PRO A 647 17.50 19.38 -14.87
N SER A 648 16.69 18.92 -15.82
CA SER A 648 17.19 18.06 -16.91
C SER A 648 18.20 18.79 -17.81
N HIS A 649 18.02 20.08 -18.06
CA HIS A 649 19.00 20.89 -18.78
C HIS A 649 20.29 21.09 -17.97
N ALA A 650 20.22 21.19 -16.63
CA ALA A 650 21.40 21.17 -15.76
C ALA A 650 22.18 19.85 -15.88
N TRP A 651 21.48 18.71 -15.88
CA TRP A 651 22.09 17.38 -16.06
C TRP A 651 22.72 17.21 -17.46
N TYR A 652 22.08 17.72 -18.52
CA TYR A 652 22.69 17.83 -19.86
C TYR A 652 23.98 18.65 -19.86
N ILE A 653 23.95 19.85 -19.27
CA ILE A 653 25.14 20.73 -19.15
C ILE A 653 26.25 20.01 -18.37
N LEU A 654 25.93 19.28 -17.31
CA LEU A 654 26.92 18.51 -16.56
C LEU A 654 27.53 17.38 -17.41
N ALA A 655 26.69 16.60 -18.09
CA ALA A 655 27.11 15.49 -18.95
C ALA A 655 28.04 15.92 -20.09
N THR A 656 27.80 17.09 -20.70
CA THR A 656 28.69 17.65 -21.74
C THR A 656 30.05 18.10 -21.20
N ARG A 657 30.17 18.42 -19.89
CA ARG A 657 31.41 18.91 -19.27
C ARG A 657 32.26 17.85 -18.61
N ILE A 658 31.65 16.91 -17.87
CA ILE A 658 32.39 15.86 -17.12
C ILE A 658 32.21 14.45 -17.71
N GLY A 659 31.40 14.31 -18.75
CA GLY A 659 31.05 13.05 -19.40
C GLY A 659 29.88 12.34 -18.72
N MET A 660 29.15 11.56 -19.52
CA MET A 660 27.92 10.88 -19.08
C MET A 660 28.15 9.94 -17.89
N ARG A 661 29.20 9.11 -17.90
CA ARG A 661 29.47 8.14 -16.82
C ARG A 661 29.54 8.80 -15.44
N LYS A 662 30.28 9.91 -15.31
CA LYS A 662 30.41 10.61 -14.02
C LYS A 662 29.11 11.29 -13.62
N THR A 663 28.39 11.83 -14.60
CA THR A 663 27.07 12.45 -14.40
C THR A 663 26.06 11.43 -13.90
N ALA A 664 26.06 10.22 -14.46
CA ALA A 664 25.24 9.09 -14.03
C ALA A 664 25.57 8.63 -12.60
N GLU A 665 26.86 8.50 -12.26
CA GLU A 665 27.32 8.18 -10.89
C GLU A 665 26.85 9.24 -9.86
N ILE A 666 26.88 10.53 -10.23
CA ILE A 666 26.40 11.63 -9.38
C ILE A 666 24.87 11.62 -9.26
N ALA A 667 24.14 11.59 -10.38
CA ALA A 667 22.67 11.63 -10.41
C ALA A 667 22.05 10.45 -9.66
N TYR A 668 22.59 9.25 -9.84
CA TYR A 668 22.13 8.06 -9.12
C TYR A 668 22.38 8.16 -7.62
N ARG A 669 23.53 8.69 -7.20
CA ARG A 669 23.82 8.90 -5.78
C ARG A 669 23.00 10.02 -5.16
N ASP A 670 22.71 11.09 -5.90
CA ASP A 670 21.80 12.16 -5.47
C ASP A 670 20.41 11.58 -5.18
N LEU A 671 19.80 10.96 -6.19
CA LEU A 671 18.48 10.33 -6.10
C LEU A 671 18.39 9.28 -4.99
N THR A 672 19.35 8.36 -4.87
CA THR A 672 19.24 7.21 -3.97
C THR A 672 19.77 7.42 -2.55
N VAL A 673 20.40 8.57 -2.25
CA VAL A 673 21.04 8.82 -0.93
C VAL A 673 20.67 10.16 -0.31
N TYR A 674 20.41 11.20 -1.12
CA TYR A 674 20.24 12.57 -0.62
C TYR A 674 18.82 13.11 -0.76
N LEU A 675 18.07 12.65 -1.78
CA LEU A 675 16.69 13.09 -1.98
C LEU A 675 15.70 12.28 -1.14
N GLY A 676 14.57 12.91 -0.85
CA GLY A 676 13.42 12.30 -0.18
C GLY A 676 12.10 12.92 -0.66
N PRO A 677 10.94 12.49 -0.15
CA PRO A 677 9.66 12.71 -0.83
C PRO A 677 9.30 14.18 -1.10
N SER A 678 9.75 15.12 -0.26
CA SER A 678 9.49 16.55 -0.38
C SER A 678 10.64 17.37 -0.99
N SER A 679 11.61 16.74 -1.64
CA SER A 679 12.79 17.41 -2.19
C SER A 679 12.48 18.40 -3.32
N ARG A 680 13.35 19.40 -3.44
CA ARG A 680 13.25 20.59 -4.30
C ARG A 680 14.44 20.71 -5.23
N PHE A 681 14.35 21.61 -6.20
CA PHE A 681 15.44 21.92 -7.14
C PHE A 681 16.73 22.31 -6.40
N THR A 682 16.61 23.07 -5.31
CA THR A 682 17.73 23.43 -4.46
C THR A 682 18.31 22.24 -3.68
N ASP A 683 17.51 21.23 -3.33
CA ASP A 683 17.96 20.00 -2.67
C ASP A 683 18.78 19.10 -3.61
N THR A 684 18.33 18.85 -4.84
CA THR A 684 19.13 18.06 -5.84
C THR A 684 20.47 18.71 -6.15
N ARG A 685 20.56 20.05 -6.19
CA ARG A 685 21.87 20.70 -6.32
C ARG A 685 22.78 20.39 -5.14
N VAL A 686 22.27 20.47 -3.91
CA VAL A 686 23.08 20.22 -2.70
C VAL A 686 23.48 18.74 -2.62
N GLY A 687 22.54 17.82 -2.88
CA GLY A 687 22.77 16.38 -2.91
C GLY A 687 23.72 15.96 -4.04
N ALA A 688 23.58 16.50 -5.25
CA ALA A 688 24.50 16.26 -6.36
C ALA A 688 25.92 16.78 -6.10
N ILE A 689 26.07 17.95 -5.46
CA ILE A 689 27.39 18.46 -5.03
C ILE A 689 28.00 17.52 -3.98
N GLN A 690 27.21 17.08 -3.00
CA GLN A 690 27.69 16.16 -1.97
C GLN A 690 28.01 14.76 -2.54
N ALA A 691 27.22 14.27 -3.49
CA ALA A 691 27.49 13.05 -4.25
C ALA A 691 28.82 13.14 -5.02
N ALA A 692 29.07 14.25 -5.73
CA ALA A 692 30.35 14.49 -6.40
C ALA A 692 31.52 14.58 -5.42
N TYR A 693 31.31 15.15 -4.22
CA TYR A 693 32.33 15.21 -3.17
C TYR A 693 32.64 13.84 -2.55
N ASP A 694 31.66 12.96 -2.42
CA ASP A 694 31.86 11.60 -1.95
C ASP A 694 32.61 10.73 -2.98
N LEU A 695 32.23 10.87 -4.25
CA LEU A 695 32.76 10.07 -5.36
C LEU A 695 34.17 10.50 -5.80
N TYR A 696 34.44 11.82 -5.81
CA TYR A 696 35.64 12.40 -6.41
C TYR A 696 36.43 13.34 -5.47
N GLY A 697 35.89 13.65 -4.29
CA GLY A 697 36.53 14.51 -3.29
C GLY A 697 36.07 15.97 -3.32
N LYS A 698 36.20 16.67 -2.19
CA LYS A 698 35.68 18.05 -1.98
C LYS A 698 36.28 19.14 -2.86
N THR A 699 37.47 18.91 -3.43
CA THR A 699 38.16 19.86 -4.32
C THR A 699 38.16 19.40 -5.78
N SER A 700 37.33 18.42 -6.13
CA SER A 700 37.24 17.85 -7.47
C SER A 700 36.75 18.85 -8.53
N PRO A 701 37.20 18.74 -9.78
CA PRO A 701 36.56 19.42 -10.92
C PRO A 701 35.08 19.07 -11.04
N GLU A 702 34.70 17.83 -10.75
CA GLU A 702 33.34 17.32 -10.82
C GLU A 702 32.38 18.12 -9.92
N GLY A 703 32.72 18.29 -8.63
CA GLY A 703 31.89 19.08 -7.72
C GLY A 703 31.80 20.56 -8.10
N GLN A 704 32.82 21.11 -8.76
CA GLN A 704 32.78 22.47 -9.32
C GLN A 704 31.86 22.55 -10.55
N GLU A 705 31.85 21.55 -11.42
CA GLU A 705 30.97 21.53 -12.58
C GLU A 705 29.51 21.27 -12.22
N VAL A 706 29.21 20.47 -11.19
CA VAL A 706 27.82 20.39 -10.65
C VAL A 706 27.35 21.79 -10.23
N TRP A 707 28.16 22.52 -9.45
CA TRP A 707 27.83 23.87 -9.00
C TRP A 707 27.58 24.82 -10.17
N ARG A 708 28.40 24.75 -11.23
CA ARG A 708 28.28 25.57 -12.44
C ARG A 708 27.12 25.17 -13.36
N ALA A 709 26.78 23.88 -13.44
CA ALA A 709 25.73 23.38 -14.31
C ALA A 709 24.33 23.75 -13.77
N PHE A 710 24.07 23.48 -12.49
CA PHE A 710 22.83 23.90 -11.84
C PHE A 710 22.72 25.43 -11.72
N GLY A 711 23.85 26.12 -11.46
CA GLY A 711 23.88 27.58 -11.46
C GLY A 711 23.56 28.21 -12.82
N ALA A 712 23.89 27.54 -13.94
CA ALA A 712 23.58 28.03 -15.28
C ALA A 712 22.08 28.00 -15.63
N VAL A 713 21.28 27.19 -14.91
CA VAL A 713 19.82 27.16 -15.02
C VAL A 713 19.13 27.89 -13.85
N GLY A 714 19.85 28.71 -13.08
CA GLY A 714 19.28 29.51 -12.00
C GLY A 714 18.95 28.75 -10.71
N ILE A 715 19.23 27.44 -10.65
CA ILE A 715 19.20 26.68 -9.40
C ILE A 715 20.49 27.00 -8.65
N ASP A 716 20.57 28.20 -8.07
CA ASP A 716 21.79 28.69 -7.42
C ASP A 716 21.67 28.88 -5.89
N GLY A 717 20.46 28.68 -5.35
CA GLY A 717 20.14 28.85 -3.92
C GLY A 717 19.89 30.31 -3.50
N THR A 718 19.90 31.26 -4.44
CA THR A 718 19.48 32.64 -4.22
C THR A 718 18.02 32.85 -4.61
N TYR A 719 17.58 32.17 -5.68
CA TYR A 719 16.18 32.07 -6.08
C TYR A 719 15.61 30.71 -5.69
N GLU A 720 14.38 30.72 -5.19
CA GLU A 720 13.56 29.55 -4.88
C GLU A 720 12.11 29.91 -5.20
N SER A 721 11.38 29.06 -5.92
CA SER A 721 10.02 29.40 -6.33
C SER A 721 9.08 29.48 -5.10
N PRO A 722 8.07 30.38 -5.10
CA PRO A 722 7.12 30.48 -3.99
C PRO A 722 6.47 29.13 -3.66
N ARG A 723 6.20 28.88 -2.38
CA ARG A 723 5.55 27.65 -1.93
C ARG A 723 4.14 27.57 -2.54
N GLN A 724 3.97 26.72 -3.53
CA GLN A 724 2.69 26.50 -4.17
C GLN A 724 1.79 25.68 -3.25
N ARG A 725 0.56 26.15 -3.03
CA ARG A 725 -0.52 25.36 -2.45
C ARG A 725 -1.52 25.06 -3.56
N CYS A 726 -1.74 23.78 -3.84
CA CYS A 726 -2.97 23.32 -4.49
C CYS A 726 -3.98 22.85 -3.43
N MET A 727 -4.03 23.54 -2.27
CA MET A 727 -5.33 23.74 -1.64
C MET A 727 -6.19 24.46 -2.66
N CYS A 728 -7.42 24.02 -2.85
CA CYS A 728 -8.31 24.69 -3.77
C CYS A 728 -8.50 26.14 -3.29
N PHE A 729 -8.58 27.09 -4.21
CA PHE A 729 -9.03 28.45 -3.89
C PHE A 729 -10.41 28.44 -3.21
N ALA A 730 -11.21 27.40 -3.49
CA ALA A 730 -12.45 27.06 -2.78
C ALA A 730 -12.25 26.49 -1.36
N ASP A 731 -11.14 25.79 -1.09
CA ASP A 731 -10.89 25.15 0.21
C ASP A 731 -10.56 26.20 1.28
N GLU A 732 -9.60 27.10 1.01
CA GLU A 732 -9.32 28.24 1.90
C GLU A 732 -10.57 29.15 2.03
N SER A 733 -11.30 29.43 0.93
CA SER A 733 -12.44 30.35 0.97
C SER A 733 -13.69 29.78 1.65
N LEU A 734 -14.01 28.49 1.46
CA LEU A 734 -15.22 27.87 2.01
C LEU A 734 -15.02 27.29 3.42
N THR A 735 -13.80 26.82 3.76
CA THR A 735 -13.53 26.28 5.11
C THR A 735 -13.04 27.36 6.08
N GLY A 736 -12.43 28.43 5.59
CA GLY A 736 -11.72 29.42 6.41
C GLY A 736 -12.56 30.55 7.02
N VAL A 737 -13.85 30.69 6.70
CA VAL A 737 -14.74 31.75 7.25
C VAL A 737 -15.90 31.22 8.10
N GLY A 738 -16.12 29.91 8.12
CA GLY A 738 -17.34 29.32 8.69
C GLY A 738 -18.59 29.58 7.82
N LEU A 739 -19.66 28.85 8.10
CA LEU A 739 -20.90 28.85 7.29
C LEU A 739 -21.68 30.19 7.33
N GLU A 740 -21.22 31.17 8.11
CA GLU A 740 -21.86 32.49 8.28
C GLU A 740 -21.62 33.45 7.09
N ALA A 741 -20.67 33.12 6.20
CA ALA A 741 -20.34 33.91 5.02
C ALA A 741 -21.01 33.43 3.70
N MET A 742 -21.73 32.31 3.75
CA MET A 742 -22.52 31.79 2.62
C MET A 742 -24.00 32.14 2.80
N ASP A 743 -24.73 32.29 1.69
CA ASP A 743 -26.18 32.47 1.74
C ASP A 743 -26.84 31.15 2.23
N PRO A 744 -27.64 31.18 3.32
CA PRO A 744 -28.36 30.00 3.80
C PRO A 744 -29.34 29.40 2.78
N ASP A 745 -29.85 30.21 1.85
CA ASP A 745 -30.78 29.80 0.80
C ASP A 745 -30.08 29.46 -0.54
N GLY A 746 -28.75 29.62 -0.61
CA GLY A 746 -27.93 29.33 -1.79
C GLY A 746 -27.43 27.88 -1.89
N SER A 747 -26.65 27.58 -2.94
CA SER A 747 -26.08 26.23 -3.17
C SER A 747 -25.19 25.77 -2.01
N SER A 748 -25.20 24.46 -1.70
CA SER A 748 -24.41 23.93 -0.59
C SER A 748 -22.90 24.02 -0.88
N THR A 749 -22.09 23.98 0.19
CA THR A 749 -20.62 23.93 0.08
C THR A 749 -20.16 22.78 -0.81
N ASP A 750 -20.74 21.59 -0.65
CA ASP A 750 -20.43 20.42 -1.48
C ASP A 750 -20.78 20.61 -2.96
N ALA A 751 -21.94 21.23 -3.26
CA ALA A 751 -22.35 21.54 -4.64
C ALA A 751 -21.41 22.58 -5.28
N THR A 752 -21.05 23.61 -4.52
CA THR A 752 -20.10 24.65 -4.93
C THR A 752 -18.72 24.07 -5.24
N VAL A 753 -18.20 23.20 -4.36
CA VAL A 753 -16.94 22.47 -4.60
C VAL A 753 -17.04 21.57 -5.83
N ALA A 754 -18.15 20.83 -6.00
CA ALA A 754 -18.34 19.95 -7.16
C ALA A 754 -18.40 20.72 -8.49
N ALA A 755 -19.06 21.88 -8.53
CA ALA A 755 -19.11 22.74 -9.71
C ALA A 755 -17.72 23.30 -10.07
N LEU A 756 -16.93 23.71 -9.08
CA LEU A 756 -15.57 24.21 -9.28
C LEU A 756 -14.59 23.10 -9.74
N LEU A 757 -14.71 21.89 -9.20
CA LEU A 757 -13.96 20.72 -9.68
C LEU A 757 -14.32 20.37 -11.13
N ARG A 758 -15.60 20.42 -11.50
CA ARG A 758 -16.05 20.24 -12.88
C ARG A 758 -15.49 21.32 -13.83
N THR A 759 -15.44 22.58 -13.40
CA THR A 759 -14.82 23.66 -14.18
C THR A 759 -13.31 23.46 -14.33
N ARG A 760 -12.63 22.90 -13.33
CA ARG A 760 -11.22 22.48 -13.45
C ARG A 760 -11.02 21.38 -14.51
N GLU A 761 -11.91 20.39 -14.61
CA GLU A 761 -11.82 19.37 -15.67
C GLU A 761 -11.90 20.00 -17.08
N LEU A 762 -12.78 20.98 -17.28
CA LEU A 762 -12.88 21.74 -18.54
C LEU A 762 -11.58 22.54 -18.85
N PHE A 763 -10.89 23.01 -17.82
CA PHE A 763 -9.60 23.70 -17.95
C PHE A 763 -8.45 22.74 -18.30
N GLU A 764 -8.41 21.56 -17.67
CA GLU A 764 -7.34 20.56 -17.86
C GLU A 764 -7.43 19.86 -19.22
N ASN A 765 -8.64 19.65 -19.75
CA ASN A 765 -8.85 19.07 -21.08
C ASN A 765 -8.64 20.06 -22.25
N ALA A 766 -8.42 21.35 -21.97
CA ALA A 766 -8.27 22.43 -22.96
C ALA A 766 -9.41 22.50 -24.00
N GLU A 767 -10.65 22.19 -23.59
CA GLU A 767 -11.81 22.06 -24.49
C GLU A 767 -12.29 23.40 -25.09
N SER A 768 -11.79 24.54 -24.60
CA SER A 768 -12.15 25.88 -25.11
C SER A 768 -11.05 26.92 -24.88
N GLY A 769 -10.99 27.96 -25.73
CA GLY A 769 -10.03 29.06 -25.62
C GLY A 769 -10.24 29.91 -24.37
N ALA A 770 -11.49 30.17 -23.99
CA ALA A 770 -11.83 30.84 -22.74
C ALA A 770 -11.40 30.03 -21.51
N ALA A 771 -11.62 28.71 -21.50
CA ALA A 771 -11.17 27.82 -20.43
C ALA A 771 -9.64 27.90 -20.26
N MET A 772 -8.89 27.83 -21.36
CA MET A 772 -7.43 27.94 -21.33
C MET A 772 -6.96 29.32 -20.85
N HIS A 773 -7.56 30.42 -21.34
CA HIS A 773 -7.23 31.78 -20.90
C HIS A 773 -7.47 32.00 -19.40
N TYR A 774 -8.63 31.61 -18.88
CA TYR A 774 -8.93 31.76 -17.45
C TYR A 774 -8.11 30.81 -16.56
N ALA A 775 -7.73 29.63 -17.05
CA ALA A 775 -6.78 28.77 -16.36
C ALA A 775 -5.38 29.41 -16.27
N GLN A 776 -4.92 30.13 -17.30
CA GLN A 776 -3.70 30.93 -17.22
C GLN A 776 -3.83 32.11 -16.27
N LEU A 777 -4.97 32.83 -16.30
CA LEU A 777 -5.24 33.94 -15.38
C LEU A 777 -5.15 33.47 -13.92
N TYR A 778 -5.82 32.36 -13.60
CA TYR A 778 -5.71 31.69 -12.30
C TYR A 778 -4.26 31.31 -11.98
N ALA A 779 -3.56 30.62 -12.88
CA ALA A 779 -2.16 30.23 -12.68
C ALA A 779 -1.21 31.41 -12.38
N ARG A 780 -1.40 32.55 -13.04
CA ARG A 780 -0.63 33.80 -12.84
C ARG A 780 -0.96 34.52 -11.53
N THR A 781 -2.18 34.41 -11.02
CA THR A 781 -2.69 35.24 -9.91
C THR A 781 -2.87 34.48 -8.59
N ASN A 782 -3.10 33.16 -8.64
CA ASN A 782 -3.53 32.33 -7.51
C ASN A 782 -2.66 32.50 -6.25
N SER A 783 -1.32 32.48 -6.37
CA SER A 783 -0.46 32.60 -5.18
C SER A 783 -0.70 33.92 -4.44
N ARG A 784 -0.88 35.03 -5.16
CA ARG A 784 -1.14 36.33 -4.56
C ARG A 784 -2.59 36.43 -4.06
N ALA A 785 -3.54 35.88 -4.82
CA ALA A 785 -4.94 35.81 -4.40
C ALA A 785 -5.10 35.05 -3.07
N MET A 786 -4.36 33.95 -2.89
CA MET A 786 -4.35 33.15 -1.66
C MET A 786 -3.70 33.88 -0.48
N ASP A 787 -2.59 34.59 -0.69
CA ASP A 787 -1.99 35.42 0.38
C ASP A 787 -2.97 36.51 0.87
N LEU A 788 -3.72 37.12 -0.05
CA LEU A 788 -4.74 38.13 0.28
C LEU A 788 -5.95 37.48 1.00
N LEU A 789 -6.42 36.32 0.53
CA LEU A 789 -7.49 35.55 1.18
C LEU A 789 -7.15 35.13 2.62
N VAL A 790 -5.90 34.76 2.88
CA VAL A 790 -5.44 34.39 4.22
C VAL A 790 -5.31 35.63 5.13
N ALA A 791 -5.05 36.80 4.56
CA ALA A 791 -4.92 38.06 5.30
C ALA A 791 -6.24 38.81 5.56
N ASP A 792 -7.28 38.62 4.73
CA ASP A 792 -8.54 39.35 4.78
C ASP A 792 -9.76 38.40 4.79
N ASP A 793 -10.37 38.22 5.96
CA ASP A 793 -11.59 37.41 6.16
C ASP A 793 -12.79 37.97 5.38
N GLY A 794 -12.85 39.28 5.13
CA GLY A 794 -13.92 39.92 4.36
C GLY A 794 -13.80 39.68 2.86
N LEU A 795 -12.58 39.71 2.32
CA LEU A 795 -12.28 39.26 0.95
C LEU A 795 -12.57 37.76 0.79
N ARG A 796 -12.27 36.96 1.82
CA ARG A 796 -12.58 35.52 1.88
C ARG A 796 -14.08 35.26 1.82
N GLY A 797 -14.88 35.96 2.64
CA GLY A 797 -16.34 35.87 2.61
C GLY A 797 -16.96 36.26 1.25
N LYS A 798 -16.51 37.37 0.64
CA LYS A 798 -16.97 37.77 -0.70
C LYS A 798 -16.63 36.74 -1.78
N THR A 799 -15.46 36.12 -1.69
CA THR A 799 -15.03 35.06 -2.61
C THR A 799 -15.91 33.82 -2.47
N ALA A 800 -16.17 33.38 -1.23
CA ALA A 800 -17.06 32.25 -0.94
C ALA A 800 -18.49 32.48 -1.45
N HIS A 801 -19.04 33.68 -1.23
CA HIS A 801 -20.37 34.07 -1.72
C HIS A 801 -20.46 34.04 -3.25
N LEU A 802 -19.51 34.66 -3.97
CA LEU A 802 -19.54 34.64 -5.44
C LEU A 802 -19.40 33.22 -6.00
N MET A 803 -18.59 32.35 -5.40
CA MET A 803 -18.52 30.94 -5.79
C MET A 803 -19.88 30.25 -5.70
N GLN A 804 -20.65 30.53 -4.65
CA GLN A 804 -22.01 30.04 -4.46
C GLN A 804 -22.96 30.59 -5.53
N SER A 805 -22.89 31.90 -5.84
CA SER A 805 -23.68 32.53 -6.92
C SER A 805 -23.34 31.99 -8.32
N MET A 806 -22.09 31.59 -8.56
CA MET A 806 -21.62 31.03 -9.84
C MET A 806 -21.85 29.51 -9.98
N GLU A 807 -22.14 28.79 -8.89
CA GLU A 807 -22.30 27.33 -8.87
C GLU A 807 -23.23 26.82 -9.99
N PRO A 808 -24.45 27.36 -10.21
CA PRO A 808 -25.34 26.83 -11.24
C PRO A 808 -24.78 26.97 -12.66
N ALA A 809 -23.99 28.01 -12.93
CA ALA A 809 -23.36 28.23 -14.23
C ALA A 809 -22.19 27.26 -14.43
N PHE A 810 -21.28 27.16 -13.45
CA PHE A 810 -20.15 26.24 -13.48
C PHE A 810 -20.57 24.76 -13.51
N HIS A 811 -21.64 24.40 -12.81
CA HIS A 811 -22.18 23.04 -12.81
C HIS A 811 -22.76 22.65 -14.18
N THR A 812 -23.31 23.59 -14.94
CA THR A 812 -24.10 23.29 -16.15
C THR A 812 -23.45 23.68 -17.48
N VAL A 813 -22.43 24.55 -17.49
CA VAL A 813 -21.73 25.01 -18.70
C VAL A 813 -21.12 23.83 -19.48
N GLY A 814 -21.23 23.86 -20.82
CA GLY A 814 -20.84 22.75 -21.69
C GLY A 814 -21.84 21.58 -21.73
N THR A 815 -23.01 21.70 -21.08
CA THR A 815 -24.09 20.69 -21.11
C THR A 815 -25.40 21.29 -21.65
N PRO A 816 -26.38 20.47 -22.08
CA PRO A 816 -27.72 20.96 -22.44
C PRO A 816 -28.49 21.63 -21.28
N ALA A 817 -28.03 21.51 -20.04
CA ALA A 817 -28.59 22.27 -18.90
C ALA A 817 -28.09 23.72 -18.87
N GLY A 818 -26.89 23.99 -19.41
CA GLY A 818 -26.28 25.33 -19.47
C GLY A 818 -27.10 26.33 -20.29
N ASP A 819 -27.92 25.85 -21.24
CA ASP A 819 -28.87 26.66 -22.01
C ASP A 819 -30.07 27.18 -21.19
N ARG A 820 -30.15 26.81 -19.90
CA ARG A 820 -31.25 27.20 -18.99
C ARG A 820 -30.79 28.10 -17.84
N VAL A 821 -29.49 28.19 -17.61
CA VAL A 821 -28.90 29.04 -16.57
C VAL A 821 -28.54 30.38 -17.22
N ILE A 822 -29.25 31.43 -16.83
CA ILE A 822 -29.11 32.78 -17.40
C ILE A 822 -28.22 33.63 -16.49
N ILE A 823 -27.22 34.30 -17.07
CA ILE A 823 -26.35 35.24 -16.35
C ILE A 823 -27.13 36.54 -16.09
N THR A 824 -27.22 36.93 -14.82
CA THR A 824 -28.00 38.09 -14.38
C THR A 824 -27.12 39.33 -14.20
N GLN A 825 -27.74 40.51 -14.21
CA GLN A 825 -27.05 41.76 -13.87
C GLN A 825 -26.39 41.68 -12.49
N ASN A 826 -27.11 41.13 -11.51
CA ASN A 826 -26.62 40.99 -10.14
C ASN A 826 -25.34 40.13 -10.06
N LEU A 827 -25.28 39.03 -10.83
CA LEU A 827 -24.08 38.19 -10.89
C LEU A 827 -22.88 38.94 -11.52
N ILE A 828 -23.11 39.74 -12.57
CA ILE A 828 -22.07 40.59 -13.17
C ILE A 828 -21.59 41.68 -12.20
N ASP A 829 -22.51 42.25 -11.41
CA ASP A 829 -22.17 43.25 -10.39
C ASP A 829 -21.35 42.64 -9.23
N GLU A 830 -21.70 41.42 -8.80
CA GLU A 830 -20.92 40.64 -7.81
C GLU A 830 -19.51 40.28 -8.32
N ILE A 831 -19.38 39.82 -9.57
CA ILE A 831 -18.08 39.54 -10.21
C ILE A 831 -17.21 40.80 -10.22
N ASN A 832 -17.76 41.92 -10.69
CA ASN A 832 -17.03 43.20 -10.74
C ASN A 832 -16.62 43.68 -9.35
N GLY A 833 -17.52 43.60 -8.37
CA GLY A 833 -17.26 43.98 -6.98
C GLY A 833 -16.18 43.12 -6.31
N LEU A 834 -16.08 41.83 -6.64
CA LEU A 834 -15.01 40.97 -6.16
C LEU A 834 -13.67 41.31 -6.85
N VAL A 835 -13.67 41.52 -8.17
CA VAL A 835 -12.47 41.91 -8.92
C VAL A 835 -11.89 43.23 -8.39
N ASP A 836 -12.74 44.24 -8.12
CA ASP A 836 -12.29 45.49 -7.51
C ASP A 836 -11.74 45.29 -6.08
N ALA A 837 -12.33 44.39 -5.29
CA ALA A 837 -11.82 44.05 -3.96
C ALA A 837 -10.42 43.41 -4.04
N TYR A 838 -10.16 42.50 -4.99
CA TYR A 838 -8.83 41.93 -5.21
C TYR A 838 -7.81 42.97 -5.72
N ILE A 839 -8.22 43.85 -6.64
CA ILE A 839 -7.37 44.94 -7.15
C ILE A 839 -6.93 45.87 -6.01
N GLN A 840 -7.85 46.22 -5.10
CA GLN A 840 -7.58 47.08 -3.96
C GLN A 840 -6.70 46.37 -2.92
N ALA A 841 -7.05 45.14 -2.52
CA ALA A 841 -6.28 44.37 -1.53
C ALA A 841 -4.84 44.07 -2.00
N ASP A 842 -4.63 43.82 -3.30
CA ASP A 842 -3.29 43.69 -3.87
C ASP A 842 -2.50 45.00 -3.78
N ALA A 843 -3.13 46.14 -4.09
CA ALA A 843 -2.48 47.46 -4.04
C ALA A 843 -2.11 47.90 -2.61
N ASP A 844 -2.92 47.55 -1.61
CA ASP A 844 -2.70 47.89 -0.20
C ASP A 844 -1.63 47.02 0.48
N THR A 845 -1.28 45.88 -0.11
CA THR A 845 -0.35 44.90 0.48
C THR A 845 1.07 45.06 -0.08
N PRO A 846 2.13 45.15 0.76
CA PRO A 846 3.51 45.36 0.31
C PRO A 846 3.95 44.41 -0.82
N GLY A 847 4.62 44.97 -1.83
CA GLY A 847 5.07 44.25 -3.02
C GLY A 847 3.99 43.95 -4.07
N GLY A 848 2.77 44.48 -3.89
CA GLY A 848 1.65 44.26 -4.80
C GLY A 848 1.49 45.27 -5.94
N GLY A 849 0.36 45.14 -6.62
CA GLY A 849 -0.06 45.96 -7.77
C GLY A 849 -0.02 45.21 -9.10
N THR A 850 0.80 44.14 -9.20
CA THR A 850 0.95 43.32 -10.41
C THR A 850 -0.30 42.48 -10.69
N MET A 851 -0.89 41.84 -9.67
CA MET A 851 -2.14 41.08 -9.84
C MET A 851 -3.29 42.04 -10.16
N GLY A 852 -3.35 43.20 -9.48
CA GLY A 852 -4.32 44.24 -9.77
C GLY A 852 -4.20 44.83 -11.18
N ALA A 853 -3.00 44.86 -11.78
CA ALA A 853 -2.82 45.23 -13.19
C ALA A 853 -3.40 44.15 -14.13
N ILE A 854 -2.99 42.89 -13.94
CA ILE A 854 -3.48 41.75 -14.74
C ILE A 854 -5.01 41.66 -14.72
N LEU A 855 -5.64 41.83 -13.55
CA LEU A 855 -7.11 41.81 -13.42
C LEU A 855 -7.82 43.00 -14.09
N ARG A 856 -7.18 44.17 -14.17
CA ARG A 856 -7.73 45.32 -14.92
C ARG A 856 -7.68 45.08 -16.42
N ASP A 857 -6.55 44.56 -16.91
CA ASP A 857 -6.37 44.26 -18.33
C ASP A 857 -7.35 43.16 -18.77
N ASP A 858 -7.47 42.08 -17.99
CA ASP A 858 -8.42 40.98 -18.22
C ASP A 858 -9.88 41.46 -18.27
N ARG A 859 -10.32 42.22 -17.24
CA ARG A 859 -11.67 42.80 -17.20
C ARG A 859 -11.93 43.77 -18.36
N SER A 860 -10.90 44.43 -18.90
CA SER A 860 -11.06 45.33 -20.06
C SER A 860 -11.25 44.60 -21.39
N ALA A 861 -10.87 43.31 -21.46
CA ALA A 861 -11.05 42.50 -22.66
C ALA A 861 -12.48 41.93 -22.82
N VAL A 862 -13.31 41.97 -21.76
CA VAL A 862 -14.65 41.39 -21.75
C VAL A 862 -15.70 42.45 -21.37
N ASP A 863 -16.65 42.70 -22.26
CA ASP A 863 -17.82 43.51 -21.92
C ASP A 863 -18.80 42.68 -21.07
N GLY A 864 -18.68 42.79 -19.75
CA GLY A 864 -19.57 42.13 -18.80
C GLY A 864 -21.05 42.48 -18.97
N GLN A 865 -21.39 43.65 -19.54
CA GLN A 865 -22.78 44.00 -19.83
C GLN A 865 -23.34 43.23 -21.03
N ALA A 866 -22.50 42.88 -22.01
CA ALA A 866 -22.91 42.04 -23.13
C ALA A 866 -23.30 40.61 -22.69
N LEU A 867 -22.76 40.12 -21.57
CA LEU A 867 -23.07 38.80 -21.00
C LEU A 867 -24.45 38.72 -20.32
N VAL A 868 -25.05 39.86 -19.96
CA VAL A 868 -26.31 39.88 -19.21
C VAL A 868 -27.46 39.38 -20.06
N GLY A 869 -28.17 38.37 -19.56
CA GLY A 869 -29.27 37.71 -20.27
C GLY A 869 -28.82 36.59 -21.22
N MET A 870 -27.51 36.37 -21.41
CA MET A 870 -26.99 35.18 -22.07
C MET A 870 -27.12 33.94 -21.17
N THR A 871 -27.24 32.76 -21.77
CA THR A 871 -27.12 31.48 -21.06
C THR A 871 -25.67 31.12 -20.76
N ALA A 872 -25.39 30.23 -19.82
CA ALA A 872 -24.03 29.81 -19.46
C ALA A 872 -23.23 29.28 -20.68
N ASN A 873 -23.88 28.54 -21.58
CA ASN A 873 -23.26 28.07 -22.83
C ASN A 873 -23.02 29.21 -23.84
N GLN A 874 -23.93 30.18 -23.93
CA GLN A 874 -23.75 31.36 -24.79
C GLN A 874 -22.61 32.24 -24.29
N VAL A 875 -22.45 32.38 -22.97
CA VAL A 875 -21.30 33.09 -22.38
C VAL A 875 -20.00 32.37 -22.68
N LEU A 876 -19.92 31.04 -22.51
CA LEU A 876 -18.71 30.29 -22.89
C LEU A 876 -18.35 30.52 -24.37
N ALA A 877 -19.31 30.35 -25.28
CA ALA A 877 -19.11 30.56 -26.71
C ALA A 877 -18.76 32.02 -27.08
N HIS A 878 -19.25 33.00 -26.32
CA HIS A 878 -18.90 34.41 -26.51
C HIS A 878 -17.46 34.69 -26.04
N LEU A 879 -17.07 34.20 -24.86
CA LEU A 879 -15.71 34.33 -24.35
C LEU A 879 -14.71 33.58 -25.25
N ASP A 880 -15.08 32.42 -25.78
CA ASP A 880 -14.30 31.69 -26.78
C ASP A 880 -14.10 32.52 -28.06
N SER A 881 -15.05 33.39 -28.45
CA SER A 881 -14.86 34.29 -29.59
C SER A 881 -13.91 35.46 -29.33
N ILE A 882 -13.55 35.69 -28.05
CA ILE A 882 -12.58 36.71 -27.61
C ILE A 882 -11.18 36.10 -27.41
N PHE A 883 -11.11 34.85 -26.94
CA PHE A 883 -9.87 34.22 -26.44
C PHE A 883 -9.31 33.04 -27.26
N ASN A 884 -9.93 32.66 -28.38
CA ASN A 884 -9.37 31.69 -29.35
C ASN A 884 -8.36 32.31 -30.34
#